data_AF-A0A7L4ZCB2-F1
#
_entry.id   AF-A0A7L4ZCB2-F1
#
_cell.length_a   1.000
_cell.length_b   1.000
_cell.length_c   1.000
_cell.angle_alpha   90.00
_cell.angle_beta   90.00
_cell.angle_gamma   90.00
#
_symmetry.space_group_name_H-M   'P 1'
#
loop_
_entity.id
_entity.type
_entity.pdbx_description
1 polymer ?
#
loop_
_entity_poly.entity_id
_entity_poly.type
_entity_poly.pdbx_seq_one_letter_code
_entity_poly.pdbx_strand_id
1 'polypeptide(L)'
;MTETDFGEPTPETCLRVAREAAALATAADDLALSAACRSTPRIEAHRDEVMHAVHREAVEAEGHAARAEQYAADPSMPDSALRYCASGAVDYAVRAQEAAGVEATAAALRAELERKLTPAEHAERESERRRAEAEQEAEERAATGMDADNRHLARMNDYLAESAVPLLGWTAGHVRVLEAAETGRLYQRDGQVRQAAERGTWSGGRKVSRERTQDLHAAGFLVVVDAADGARVLAATPMGQVALELARLHPAGLYESDKAAYEARYARVAKRYKRMDDKKAAARRLPALEHGVGRYRRPVTLVEQEARAAREAAEQWEDEGGYCPGVETPAPAVEEGTGRCPCCGLYEVTEAGVLASHKPTRAAADDCPGSGLRPRADRLRPAAEPRVEDAPAAAAEPAAAPVAAGPSLPTGMYFLPLPSTRYSDWWAIRCGRCTGGMYTELPGEWNDKGDAARAAHDHYEAAHRAADDLLTTEEIAELDRWPLSDAQRTVLSWTEYAEVAEYDDGFWALDCVPDRWDVNKRIARTRVTGLWAAGLLDVRLEANGRRRFVMSPTGQRVRRLLWRAERQGAIEPVAKDAKLSPIPKRSGGYPLLSEGGYFKGEERRADDQVPTEPAPAPAATVPAAAPVPTTPPARTDQPLLRRLFAPRSAREQRSADVVRAVIRRPQRILTPEERERVRDMPLLNLQGALIMGITDPVPNASPMPEDAGAWVREYAWPAHWQEMEDRYPFGFHRWSTCERGTCWNCLNGRCDICVHRQNGGPSVDGNREWVTNHQGRTVAEFIPRPDGEPCVWWCRCECPKGGPAPARPATKKKPVRAGSPAAEPAPARAAATARAPEADAVQAALW
;
A
#
# COMPACT_ATOMS: atom_id res chain seq x y z
N MET A 1 7.19 11.77 24.09
CA MET A 1 8.33 12.53 24.64
C MET A 1 8.82 13.42 23.53
N THR A 2 8.86 14.73 23.74
CA THR A 2 9.40 15.69 22.79
C THR A 2 10.80 15.26 22.39
N GLU A 3 11.01 15.03 21.09
CA GLU A 3 12.35 14.95 20.49
C GLU A 3 13.10 16.16 21.05
N THR A 4 14.04 15.92 21.95
CA THR A 4 14.63 17.02 22.70
C THR A 4 15.67 17.60 21.78
N ASP A 5 15.24 18.53 20.93
CA ASP A 5 16.10 19.25 20.02
C ASP A 5 17.24 19.86 20.84
N PHE A 6 18.40 19.22 20.73
CA PHE A 6 19.61 19.70 21.34
C PHE A 6 19.98 20.98 20.60
N GLY A 7 20.16 22.06 21.35
CA GLY A 7 20.67 23.29 20.78
C GLY A 7 22.03 22.97 20.19
N GLU A 8 22.19 23.22 18.90
CA GLU A 8 23.51 23.09 18.30
C GLU A 8 24.46 24.03 19.05
N PRO A 9 25.51 23.49 19.71
CA PRO A 9 26.46 24.32 20.43
C PRO A 9 27.12 25.26 19.43
N THR A 10 27.31 26.52 19.84
CA THR A 10 27.95 27.50 18.95
C THR A 10 29.37 27.02 18.58
N PRO A 11 29.90 27.44 17.41
CA PRO A 11 31.27 27.17 17.02
C PRO A 11 32.29 27.48 18.12
N GLU A 12 32.11 28.59 18.86
CA GLU A 12 32.98 28.98 19.98
C GLU A 12 32.89 28.01 21.15
N THR A 13 31.69 27.51 21.44
CA THR A 13 31.47 26.51 22.50
C THR A 13 32.16 25.20 22.14
N CYS A 14 32.03 24.74 20.89
CA CYS A 14 32.71 23.54 20.40
C CYS A 14 34.23 23.66 20.50
N LEU A 15 34.79 24.79 20.09
CA LEU A 15 36.24 25.05 20.19
C LEU A 15 36.74 25.05 21.63
N ARG A 16 36.03 25.73 22.53
CA ARG A 16 36.40 25.76 23.95
C ARG A 16 36.39 24.34 24.54
N VAL A 17 35.31 23.59 24.32
CA VAL A 17 35.19 22.22 24.82
C VAL A 17 36.29 21.31 24.27
N ALA A 18 36.62 21.42 22.98
CA ALA A 18 37.69 20.63 22.37
C ALA A 18 39.06 20.89 23.03
N ARG A 19 39.40 22.17 23.27
CA ARG A 19 40.64 22.58 23.94
C ARG A 19 40.70 22.11 25.40
N GLU A 20 39.61 22.27 26.13
CA GLU A 20 39.51 21.88 27.53
C GLU A 20 39.62 20.37 27.70
N ALA A 21 39.00 19.59 26.81
CA ALA A 21 39.12 18.14 26.79
C ALA A 21 40.57 17.69 26.50
N ALA A 22 41.24 18.29 25.51
CA ALA A 22 42.64 17.99 25.24
C ALA A 22 43.53 18.27 26.46
N ALA A 23 43.35 19.43 27.12
CA ALA A 23 44.12 19.77 28.33
C ALA A 23 43.91 18.76 29.48
N LEU A 24 42.69 18.26 29.67
CA LEU A 24 42.39 17.22 30.66
C LEU A 24 43.05 15.88 30.30
N ALA A 25 43.13 15.54 29.02
CA ALA A 25 43.80 14.33 28.54
C ALA A 25 45.32 14.41 28.75
N THR A 26 45.96 15.53 28.41
CA THR A 26 47.39 15.78 28.66
C THR A 26 47.71 15.71 30.15
N ALA A 27 46.85 16.27 31.01
CA ALA A 27 47.03 16.18 32.47
C ALA A 27 46.98 14.74 32.99
N ALA A 28 46.13 13.87 32.41
CA ALA A 28 46.10 12.45 32.74
C ALA A 28 47.38 11.73 32.29
N ASP A 29 47.92 12.09 31.12
CA ASP A 29 49.19 11.55 30.61
C ASP A 29 50.38 11.91 31.52
N ASP A 30 50.48 13.17 31.94
CA ASP A 30 51.51 13.63 32.87
C ASP A 30 51.46 12.89 34.22
N LEU A 31 50.26 12.57 34.70
CA LEU A 31 50.06 11.79 35.93
C LEU A 31 50.50 10.33 35.75
N ALA A 32 50.16 9.70 34.62
CA ALA A 32 50.55 8.33 34.30
C ALA A 32 52.07 8.21 34.13
N LEU A 33 52.70 9.14 33.41
CA LEU A 33 54.14 9.24 33.27
C LEU A 33 54.83 9.43 34.63
N SER A 34 54.31 10.35 35.45
CA SER A 34 54.81 10.56 36.81
C SER A 34 54.69 9.31 37.69
N ALA A 35 53.64 8.50 37.52
CA ALA A 35 53.46 7.25 38.24
C ALA A 35 54.43 6.15 37.77
N ALA A 36 54.71 6.07 36.46
CA ALA A 36 55.70 5.18 35.88
C ALA A 36 57.13 5.51 36.36
N CYS A 37 57.50 6.79 36.39
CA CYS A 37 58.80 7.25 36.90
C CYS A 37 59.02 6.94 38.39
N ARG A 38 57.96 6.77 39.18
CA ARG A 38 58.02 6.43 40.62
C ARG A 38 57.89 4.92 40.90
N SER A 39 57.87 4.06 39.89
CA SER A 39 57.71 2.62 40.06
C SER A 39 58.95 1.96 40.66
N THR A 40 58.73 0.85 41.36
CA THR A 40 59.78 -0.14 41.61
C THR A 40 59.87 -1.13 40.45
N PRO A 41 61.00 -1.85 40.26
CA PRO A 41 61.23 -2.76 39.12
C PRO A 41 60.21 -3.90 38.98
N ARG A 42 59.43 -4.17 40.04
CA ARG A 42 58.44 -5.27 40.07
C ARG A 42 57.09 -4.89 39.46
N ILE A 43 56.79 -3.60 39.28
CA ILE A 43 55.50 -3.08 38.78
C ILE A 43 55.68 -2.25 37.48
N GLU A 44 56.94 -2.06 37.05
CA GLU A 44 57.34 -1.23 35.91
C GLU A 44 56.60 -1.59 34.62
N ALA A 45 56.58 -2.86 34.21
CA ALA A 45 55.93 -3.29 32.97
C ALA A 45 54.42 -2.97 32.89
N HIS A 46 53.69 -3.04 34.00
CA HIS A 46 52.27 -2.71 34.02
C HIS A 46 52.03 -1.20 33.98
N ARG A 47 52.90 -0.39 34.61
CA ARG A 47 52.78 1.07 34.57
C ARG A 47 53.25 1.66 33.25
N ASP A 48 54.19 1.03 32.57
CA ASP A 48 54.57 1.38 31.21
C ASP A 48 53.43 1.12 30.22
N GLU A 49 52.73 0.00 30.37
CA GLU A 49 51.53 -0.30 29.58
C GLU A 49 50.42 0.75 29.80
N VAL A 50 50.16 1.12 31.06
CA VAL A 50 49.20 2.18 31.40
C VAL A 50 49.64 3.53 30.83
N MET A 51 50.90 3.92 30.98
CA MET A 51 51.43 5.16 30.41
C MET A 51 51.27 5.20 28.89
N HIS A 52 51.61 4.12 28.18
CA HIS A 52 51.42 4.07 26.73
C HIS A 52 49.95 4.10 26.30
N ALA A 53 49.04 3.52 27.08
CA ALA A 53 47.61 3.59 26.82
C ALA A 53 47.08 5.02 27.00
N VAL A 54 47.44 5.68 28.11
CA VAL A 54 47.03 7.07 28.39
C VAL A 54 47.58 8.03 27.34
N HIS A 55 48.88 7.92 27.03
CA HIS A 55 49.54 8.77 26.03
C HIS A 55 48.88 8.68 24.66
N ARG A 56 48.49 7.48 24.23
CA ARG A 56 47.79 7.28 22.95
C ARG A 56 46.46 8.04 22.90
N GLU A 57 45.66 7.92 23.96
CA GLU A 57 44.36 8.58 24.01
C GLU A 57 44.52 10.11 24.14
N ALA A 58 45.53 10.60 24.86
CA ALA A 58 45.84 12.03 24.96
C ALA A 58 46.23 12.65 23.60
N VAL A 59 47.07 11.96 22.82
CA VAL A 59 47.45 12.40 21.46
C VAL A 59 46.23 12.50 20.53
N GLU A 60 45.28 11.57 20.63
CA GLU A 60 44.05 11.63 19.84
C GLU A 60 43.13 12.79 20.28
N ALA A 61 43.03 13.06 21.59
CA ALA A 61 42.29 14.21 22.10
C ALA A 61 42.88 15.54 21.59
N GLU A 62 44.20 15.70 21.65
CA GLU A 62 44.92 16.85 21.08
C GLU A 62 44.73 16.95 19.56
N GLY A 63 44.78 15.83 18.85
CA GLY A 63 44.53 15.76 17.41
C GLY A 63 43.12 16.23 17.03
N HIS A 64 42.11 15.88 17.83
CA HIS A 64 40.74 16.38 17.67
C HIS A 64 40.61 17.87 17.98
N ALA A 65 41.27 18.36 19.02
CA ALA A 65 41.29 19.79 19.34
C ALA A 65 41.97 20.63 18.23
N ALA A 66 43.12 20.16 17.71
CA ALA A 66 43.80 20.81 16.59
C ALA A 66 42.96 20.82 15.30
N ARG A 67 42.22 19.73 15.02
CA ARG A 67 41.25 19.70 13.91
C ARG A 67 40.11 20.69 14.11
N ALA A 68 39.61 20.84 15.34
CA ALA A 68 38.57 21.83 15.63
C ALA A 68 39.06 23.25 15.32
N GLU A 69 40.30 23.60 15.69
CA GLU A 69 40.89 24.91 15.36
C GLU A 69 41.04 25.14 13.86
N GLN A 70 41.48 24.11 13.12
CA GLN A 70 41.58 24.17 11.66
C GLN A 70 40.21 24.39 11.02
N TYR A 71 39.18 23.67 11.47
CA TYR A 71 37.83 23.78 10.91
C TYR A 71 37.18 25.13 11.24
N ALA A 72 37.47 25.71 12.40
CA ALA A 72 36.96 27.03 12.75
C ALA A 72 37.61 28.15 11.91
N ALA A 73 38.82 27.92 11.40
CA ALA A 73 39.50 28.85 10.52
C ALA A 73 39.06 28.73 9.05
N ASP A 74 38.28 27.71 8.69
CA ASP A 74 37.82 27.43 7.32
C ASP A 74 36.33 27.75 7.14
N PRO A 75 35.97 28.85 6.44
CA PRO A 75 34.57 29.24 6.21
C PRO A 75 33.75 28.24 5.38
N SER A 76 34.39 27.28 4.71
CA SER A 76 33.71 26.24 3.94
C SER A 76 33.26 25.05 4.78
N MET A 77 33.74 24.96 6.03
CA MET A 77 33.43 23.86 6.91
C MET A 77 32.10 24.10 7.64
N PRO A 78 31.19 23.10 7.66
CA PRO A 78 29.93 23.23 8.39
C PRO A 78 30.15 23.16 9.91
N ASP A 79 29.33 23.86 10.69
CA ASP A 79 29.39 23.86 12.16
C ASP A 79 29.30 22.45 12.78
N SER A 80 28.61 21.52 12.10
CA SER A 80 28.56 20.10 12.49
C SER A 80 29.94 19.42 12.55
N ALA A 81 30.91 19.88 11.76
CA ALA A 81 32.29 19.39 11.78
C ALA A 81 33.03 19.81 13.05
N LEU A 82 32.75 21.01 13.58
CA LEU A 82 33.31 21.49 14.85
C LEU A 82 32.74 20.69 16.03
N ARG A 83 31.44 20.44 16.02
CA ARG A 83 30.79 19.58 17.03
C ARG A 83 31.39 18.18 17.03
N TYR A 84 31.60 17.59 15.85
CA TYR A 84 32.26 16.29 15.73
C TYR A 84 33.66 16.28 16.35
N CYS A 85 34.46 17.32 16.11
CA CYS A 85 35.79 17.41 16.69
C CYS A 85 35.76 17.58 18.22
N ALA A 86 34.85 18.42 18.74
CA ALA A 86 34.67 18.62 20.17
C ALA A 86 34.22 17.34 20.88
N SER A 87 33.23 16.62 20.35
CA SER A 87 32.79 15.34 20.89
C SER A 87 33.90 14.30 20.88
N GLY A 88 34.67 14.22 19.79
CA GLY A 88 35.82 13.33 19.69
C GLY A 88 36.87 13.63 20.77
N ALA A 89 37.25 14.91 20.94
CA ALA A 89 38.21 15.32 21.96
C ALA A 89 37.75 14.91 23.39
N VAL A 90 36.47 15.12 23.70
CA VAL A 90 35.89 14.72 25.00
C VAL A 90 35.94 13.20 25.21
N ASP A 91 35.61 12.40 24.21
CA ASP A 91 35.63 10.94 24.33
C ASP A 91 37.03 10.38 24.54
N TYR A 92 38.03 10.90 23.83
CA TYR A 92 39.43 10.53 24.03
C TYR A 92 39.97 10.99 25.39
N ALA A 93 39.58 12.18 25.85
CA ALA A 93 39.96 12.68 27.17
C ALA A 93 39.40 11.80 28.30
N VAL A 94 38.14 11.35 28.20
CA VAL A 94 37.55 10.40 29.15
C VAL A 94 38.32 9.08 29.16
N ARG A 95 38.65 8.51 27.98
CA ARG A 95 39.44 7.27 27.91
C ARG A 95 40.86 7.43 28.48
N ALA A 96 41.51 8.57 28.27
CA ALA A 96 42.80 8.88 28.87
C ALA A 96 42.72 8.93 30.40
N GLN A 97 41.68 9.58 30.95
CA GLN A 97 41.45 9.65 32.40
C GLN A 97 41.14 8.28 33.01
N GLU A 98 40.30 7.47 32.36
CA GLU A 98 39.97 6.11 32.78
C GLU A 98 41.21 5.19 32.76
N ALA A 99 42.02 5.26 31.70
CA ALA A 99 43.26 4.48 31.59
C ALA A 99 44.29 4.87 32.67
N ALA A 100 44.36 6.15 33.04
CA ALA A 100 45.23 6.65 34.11
C ALA A 100 44.70 6.29 35.52
N GLY A 101 43.47 5.80 35.63
CA GLY A 101 42.81 5.53 36.90
C GLY A 101 42.44 6.78 37.68
N VAL A 102 42.21 7.91 36.99
CA VAL A 102 41.75 9.17 37.58
C VAL A 102 40.26 9.40 37.30
N GLU A 103 39.64 10.31 38.06
CA GLU A 103 38.23 10.65 37.85
C GLU A 103 38.01 11.25 36.45
N ALA A 104 36.99 10.75 35.74
CA ALA A 104 36.68 11.14 34.36
C ALA A 104 35.96 12.49 34.28
N THR A 105 36.59 13.56 34.76
CA THR A 105 36.03 14.92 34.79
C THR A 105 35.69 15.47 33.39
N ALA A 106 36.36 14.98 32.34
CA ALA A 106 36.06 15.36 30.95
C ALA A 106 34.63 14.96 30.53
N ALA A 107 34.00 13.98 31.20
CA ALA A 107 32.63 13.59 30.91
C ALA A 107 31.61 14.72 31.12
N ALA A 108 31.90 15.68 32.02
CA ALA A 108 31.04 16.84 32.26
C ALA A 108 30.94 17.76 31.04
N LEU A 109 31.98 17.81 30.20
CA LEU A 109 32.00 18.62 28.98
C LEU A 109 31.00 18.13 27.92
N ARG A 110 30.55 16.87 27.98
CA ARG A 110 29.48 16.36 27.09
C ARG A 110 28.17 17.12 27.31
N ALA A 111 27.86 17.48 28.55
CA ALA A 111 26.62 18.20 28.88
C ALA A 111 26.55 19.59 28.24
N GLU A 112 27.70 20.22 27.97
CA GLU A 112 27.77 21.52 27.30
C GLU A 112 27.53 21.41 25.79
N LEU A 113 27.97 20.30 25.17
CA LEU A 113 27.70 20.00 23.75
C LEU A 113 26.27 19.49 23.51
N GLU A 114 25.61 19.01 24.57
CA GLU A 114 24.25 18.45 24.57
C GLU A 114 23.26 19.39 25.29
N ARG A 115 23.52 20.70 25.29
CA ARG A 115 22.60 21.69 25.87
C ARG A 115 21.25 21.61 25.15
N LYS A 116 20.18 21.28 25.88
CA LYS A 116 18.81 21.26 25.35
C LYS A 116 18.34 22.68 25.03
N LEU A 117 17.67 22.89 23.89
CA LEU A 117 16.98 24.16 23.62
C LEU A 117 15.89 24.37 24.67
N THR A 118 15.71 25.62 25.06
CA THR A 118 14.52 26.02 25.83
C THR A 118 13.28 25.95 24.92
N PRO A 119 12.08 25.69 25.46
CA PRO A 119 10.84 25.71 24.67
C PRO A 119 10.64 27.00 23.86
N ALA A 120 11.12 28.14 24.38
CA ALA A 120 11.07 29.43 23.70
C ALA A 120 11.98 29.48 22.47
N GLU A 121 13.23 29.03 22.59
CA GLU A 121 14.18 28.95 21.46
C GLU A 121 13.68 27.97 20.37
N HIS A 122 13.05 26.87 20.77
CA HIS A 122 12.44 25.94 19.81
C HIS A 122 11.27 26.59 19.06
N ALA A 123 10.37 27.28 19.76
CA ALA A 123 9.24 27.96 19.14
C ALA A 123 9.69 29.08 18.17
N GLU A 124 10.76 29.80 18.50
CA GLU A 124 11.34 30.83 17.64
C GLU A 124 11.92 30.22 16.35
N ARG A 125 12.71 29.16 16.45
CA ARG A 125 13.25 28.44 15.28
C ARG A 125 12.15 27.86 14.40
N GLU A 126 11.12 27.29 14.99
CA GLU A 126 9.99 26.75 14.24
C GLU A 126 9.21 27.86 13.51
N SER A 127 9.07 29.03 14.13
CA SER A 127 8.48 30.22 13.51
C SER A 127 9.32 30.76 12.35
N GLU A 128 10.65 30.80 12.49
CA GLU A 128 11.58 31.14 11.41
C GLU A 128 11.49 30.15 10.25
N ARG A 129 11.48 28.85 10.53
CA ARG A 129 11.31 27.81 9.52
C ARG A 129 10.00 27.98 8.75
N ARG A 130 8.88 28.17 9.45
CA ARG A 130 7.57 28.41 8.81
C ARG A 130 7.54 29.67 7.96
N ARG A 131 8.22 30.75 8.39
CA ARG A 131 8.34 31.98 7.58
C ARG A 131 9.15 31.74 6.30
N ALA A 132 10.29 31.06 6.41
CA ALA A 132 11.11 30.72 5.25
C ALA A 132 10.37 29.78 4.27
N GLU A 133 9.68 28.76 4.78
CA GLU A 133 8.84 27.86 3.97
C GLU A 133 7.69 28.61 3.29
N ALA A 134 7.05 29.55 3.98
CA ALA A 134 5.97 30.37 3.41
C ALA A 134 6.49 31.35 2.34
N GLU A 135 7.67 31.95 2.53
CA GLU A 135 8.32 32.81 1.54
C GLU A 135 8.70 32.01 0.29
N GLN A 136 9.33 30.85 0.45
CA GLN A 136 9.66 29.96 -0.66
C GLN A 136 8.41 29.51 -1.43
N GLU A 137 7.36 29.11 -0.72
CA GLU A 137 6.10 28.70 -1.35
C GLU A 137 5.43 29.88 -2.09
N ALA A 138 5.51 31.10 -1.56
CA ALA A 138 4.99 32.28 -2.24
C ALA A 138 5.77 32.60 -3.52
N GLU A 139 7.10 32.48 -3.49
CA GLU A 139 7.95 32.63 -4.68
C GLU A 139 7.65 31.57 -5.74
N GLU A 140 7.53 30.30 -5.35
CA GLU A 140 7.21 29.20 -6.29
C GLU A 140 5.80 29.32 -6.87
N ARG A 141 4.82 29.73 -6.05
CA ARG A 141 3.45 30.04 -6.52
C ARG A 141 3.46 31.19 -7.51
N ALA A 142 4.20 32.26 -7.24
CA ALA A 142 4.32 33.40 -8.16
C ALA A 142 4.99 32.99 -9.49
N ALA A 143 6.00 32.11 -9.44
CA ALA A 143 6.71 31.66 -10.63
C ALA A 143 5.91 30.72 -11.53
N THR A 144 5.08 29.84 -10.94
CA THR A 144 4.38 28.78 -11.69
C THR A 144 2.89 29.03 -11.88
N GLY A 145 2.29 29.89 -11.06
CA GLY A 145 0.84 30.04 -10.95
C GLY A 145 0.15 28.78 -10.41
N MET A 146 0.88 27.87 -9.77
CA MET A 146 0.38 26.59 -9.25
C MET A 146 0.73 26.46 -7.77
N ASP A 147 -0.11 25.77 -7.00
CA ASP A 147 0.22 25.31 -5.64
C ASP A 147 1.24 24.16 -5.65
N ALA A 148 1.77 23.81 -4.47
CA ALA A 148 2.78 22.76 -4.32
C ALA A 148 2.34 21.41 -4.91
N ASP A 149 1.07 21.05 -4.73
CA ASP A 149 0.51 19.78 -5.22
C ASP A 149 0.45 19.74 -6.75
N ASN A 150 0.00 20.81 -7.40
CA ASN A 150 -0.05 20.90 -8.86
C ASN A 150 1.34 21.01 -9.46
N ARG A 151 2.30 21.67 -8.79
CA ARG A 151 3.72 21.64 -9.19
C ARG A 151 4.27 20.21 -9.10
N HIS A 152 3.95 19.46 -8.06
CA HIS A 152 4.35 18.06 -7.94
C HIS A 152 3.71 17.18 -9.04
N LEU A 153 2.41 17.36 -9.30
CA LEU A 153 1.71 16.66 -10.38
C LEU A 153 2.31 16.97 -11.76
N ALA A 154 2.70 18.22 -12.02
CA ALA A 154 3.38 18.60 -13.24
C ALA A 154 4.70 17.82 -13.41
N ARG A 155 5.55 17.76 -12.37
CA ARG A 155 6.79 16.97 -12.37
C ARG A 155 6.54 15.47 -12.60
N MET A 156 5.51 14.92 -11.97
CA MET A 156 5.14 13.51 -12.16
C MET A 156 4.64 13.22 -13.57
N ASN A 157 3.92 14.15 -14.19
CA ASN A 157 3.47 14.01 -15.57
C ASN A 157 4.63 14.11 -16.56
N ASP A 158 5.64 14.93 -16.30
CA ASP A 158 6.87 14.96 -17.11
C ASP A 158 7.58 13.61 -17.08
N TYR A 159 7.75 13.01 -15.89
CA TYR A 159 8.30 11.66 -15.75
C TYR A 159 7.43 10.58 -16.44
N LEU A 160 6.11 10.71 -16.34
CA LEU A 160 5.19 9.83 -17.04
C LEU A 160 5.32 9.99 -18.57
N ALA A 161 5.50 11.21 -19.07
CA ALA A 161 5.67 11.50 -20.48
C ALA A 161 6.98 10.91 -21.02
N GLU A 162 8.09 11.06 -20.31
CA GLU A 162 9.39 10.47 -20.66
C GLU A 162 9.31 8.94 -20.83
N SER A 163 8.56 8.26 -19.96
CA SER A 163 8.41 6.81 -20.02
C SER A 163 7.35 6.34 -21.02
N ALA A 164 6.24 7.06 -21.18
CA ALA A 164 5.10 6.63 -22.00
C ALA A 164 5.24 7.00 -23.47
N VAL A 165 5.74 8.20 -23.81
CA VAL A 165 5.73 8.71 -25.19
C VAL A 165 6.54 7.83 -26.16
N PRO A 166 7.76 7.35 -25.81
CA PRO A 166 8.50 6.41 -26.67
C PRO A 166 7.75 5.07 -26.86
N LEU A 167 6.91 4.68 -25.90
CA LEU A 167 6.13 3.45 -25.98
C LEU A 167 4.96 3.56 -26.94
N LEU A 168 4.38 4.75 -27.13
CA LEU A 168 3.31 4.99 -28.12
C LEU A 168 3.74 4.68 -29.55
N GLY A 169 5.04 4.79 -29.87
CA GLY A 169 5.51 4.58 -31.23
C GLY A 169 5.02 5.68 -32.19
N TRP A 170 4.81 6.88 -31.69
CA TRP A 170 4.28 8.00 -32.47
C TRP A 170 5.38 8.80 -33.16
N THR A 171 4.96 9.52 -34.18
CA THR A 171 5.77 10.54 -34.86
C THR A 171 5.07 11.89 -34.72
N ALA A 172 5.77 13.00 -35.01
CA ALA A 172 5.13 14.33 -35.07
C ALA A 172 3.93 14.37 -36.03
N GLY A 173 3.88 13.46 -37.02
CA GLY A 173 2.72 13.29 -37.89
C GLY A 173 1.46 12.78 -37.19
N HIS A 174 1.60 11.94 -36.17
CA HIS A 174 0.48 11.42 -35.36
C HIS A 174 -0.06 12.51 -34.42
N VAL A 175 0.83 13.27 -33.79
CA VAL A 175 0.47 14.41 -32.92
C VAL A 175 -0.39 15.42 -33.68
N ARG A 176 0.01 15.83 -34.89
CA ARG A 176 -0.78 16.76 -35.73
C ARG A 176 -2.19 16.27 -36.08
N VAL A 177 -2.40 14.95 -36.18
CA VAL A 177 -3.73 14.38 -36.42
C VAL A 177 -4.58 14.56 -35.16
N LEU A 178 -4.04 14.26 -33.98
CA LEU A 178 -4.75 14.43 -32.71
C LEU A 178 -5.01 15.89 -32.37
N GLU A 179 -4.11 16.82 -32.68
CA GLU A 179 -4.34 18.26 -32.54
C GLU A 179 -5.53 18.72 -33.42
N ALA A 180 -5.62 18.22 -34.66
CA ALA A 180 -6.76 18.50 -35.52
C ALA A 180 -8.07 17.92 -34.95
N ALA A 181 -8.01 16.74 -34.30
CA ALA A 181 -9.16 16.11 -33.66
C ALA A 181 -9.58 16.83 -32.37
N GLU A 182 -8.63 17.27 -31.53
CA GLU A 182 -8.87 18.03 -30.30
C GLU A 182 -9.59 19.35 -30.58
N THR A 183 -9.22 20.04 -31.67
CA THR A 183 -9.93 21.26 -32.09
C THR A 183 -11.31 21.01 -32.72
N GLY A 184 -11.73 19.75 -32.84
CA GLY A 184 -12.99 19.37 -33.47
C GLY A 184 -13.05 19.73 -34.95
N ARG A 185 -11.92 19.72 -35.66
CA ARG A 185 -11.82 20.09 -37.09
C ARG A 185 -11.45 18.91 -37.99
N LEU A 186 -11.12 17.75 -37.42
CA LEU A 186 -10.79 16.55 -38.19
C LEU A 186 -12.07 15.84 -38.64
N TYR A 187 -12.21 15.59 -39.93
CA TYR A 187 -13.35 14.88 -40.48
C TYR A 187 -12.98 13.99 -41.68
N GLN A 188 -13.85 13.03 -41.97
CA GLN A 188 -13.74 12.13 -43.10
C GLN A 188 -14.96 12.28 -44.02
N ARG A 189 -14.68 12.45 -45.32
CA ARG A 189 -15.69 12.54 -46.38
C ARG A 189 -15.13 11.92 -47.67
N ASP A 190 -15.94 11.14 -48.38
CA ASP A 190 -15.56 10.47 -49.63
C ASP A 190 -14.26 9.65 -49.53
N GLY A 191 -14.03 9.01 -48.37
CA GLY A 191 -12.81 8.24 -48.08
C GLY A 191 -11.54 9.07 -47.85
N GLN A 192 -11.62 10.40 -47.88
CA GLN A 192 -10.51 11.31 -47.58
C GLN A 192 -10.63 11.86 -46.16
N VAL A 193 -9.50 11.97 -45.45
CA VAL A 193 -9.42 12.63 -44.14
C VAL A 193 -8.92 14.06 -44.35
N ARG A 194 -9.65 15.03 -43.80
CA ARG A 194 -9.37 16.45 -43.94
C ARG A 194 -9.47 17.18 -42.61
N GLN A 195 -8.73 18.27 -42.49
CA GLN A 195 -8.85 19.24 -41.42
C GLN A 195 -9.61 20.45 -41.95
N ALA A 196 -10.79 20.71 -41.40
CA ALA A 196 -11.59 21.90 -41.68
C ALA A 196 -10.84 23.18 -41.27
N ALA A 197 -11.14 24.31 -41.93
CA ALA A 197 -10.59 25.60 -41.54
C ALA A 197 -11.15 26.04 -40.17
N GLU A 198 -12.46 25.90 -40.01
CA GLU A 198 -13.21 26.26 -38.81
C GLU A 198 -13.96 25.05 -38.24
N ARG A 199 -14.31 25.10 -36.96
CA ARG A 199 -15.11 24.05 -36.32
C ARG A 199 -16.52 24.08 -36.90
N GLY A 200 -17.03 22.93 -37.32
CA GLY A 200 -18.40 22.82 -37.86
C GLY A 200 -18.52 22.97 -39.39
N THR A 201 -17.46 23.34 -40.11
CA THR A 201 -17.49 23.46 -41.58
C THR A 201 -16.88 22.23 -42.27
N TRP A 202 -17.74 21.30 -42.70
CA TRP A 202 -17.33 19.99 -43.24
C TRP A 202 -17.19 19.93 -44.77
N SER A 203 -16.88 21.07 -45.38
CA SER A 203 -16.66 21.25 -46.82
C SER A 203 -15.27 21.88 -47.08
N GLY A 204 -14.31 21.07 -47.53
CA GLY A 204 -12.98 21.55 -47.92
C GLY A 204 -11.87 21.39 -46.86
N GLY A 205 -10.92 22.32 -46.80
CA GLY A 205 -9.80 22.27 -45.84
C GLY A 205 -8.58 21.43 -46.28
N ARG A 206 -7.60 21.29 -45.41
CA ARG A 206 -6.30 20.66 -45.70
C ARG A 206 -6.39 19.14 -45.64
N LYS A 207 -5.73 18.44 -46.57
CA LYS A 207 -5.62 16.97 -46.52
C LYS A 207 -4.72 16.53 -45.35
N VAL A 208 -5.19 15.54 -44.60
CA VAL A 208 -4.46 14.90 -43.49
C VAL A 208 -4.09 13.48 -43.89
N SER A 209 -3.03 12.91 -43.30
CA SER A 209 -2.59 11.55 -43.63
C SER A 209 -3.66 10.53 -43.22
N ARG A 210 -4.25 9.86 -44.21
CA ARG A 210 -5.25 8.81 -44.01
C ARG A 210 -4.70 7.65 -43.18
N GLU A 211 -3.47 7.22 -43.46
CA GLU A 211 -2.83 6.07 -42.81
C GLU A 211 -2.68 6.32 -41.30
N ARG A 212 -2.09 7.46 -40.90
CA ARG A 212 -1.91 7.80 -39.48
C ARG A 212 -3.24 7.98 -38.75
N THR A 213 -4.24 8.54 -39.41
CA THR A 213 -5.59 8.65 -38.84
C THR A 213 -6.22 7.28 -38.62
N GLN A 214 -6.06 6.34 -39.56
CA GLN A 214 -6.55 4.97 -39.41
C GLN A 214 -5.82 4.24 -38.29
N ASP A 215 -4.50 4.40 -38.18
CA ASP A 215 -3.70 3.80 -37.10
C ASP A 215 -4.14 4.30 -35.71
N LEU A 216 -4.36 5.61 -35.56
CA LEU A 216 -4.85 6.22 -34.31
C LEU A 216 -6.27 5.78 -33.95
N HIS A 217 -7.16 5.69 -34.94
CA HIS A 217 -8.51 5.18 -34.74
C HIS A 217 -8.50 3.69 -34.35
N ALA A 218 -7.71 2.86 -35.03
CA ALA A 218 -7.59 1.44 -34.75
C ALA A 218 -7.01 1.15 -33.35
N ALA A 219 -6.15 2.04 -32.84
CA ALA A 219 -5.61 1.95 -31.48
C ALA A 219 -6.47 2.62 -30.40
N GLY A 220 -7.65 3.16 -30.76
CA GLY A 220 -8.62 3.73 -29.81
C GLY A 220 -8.31 5.15 -29.34
N PHE A 221 -7.38 5.87 -29.97
CA PHE A 221 -7.08 7.27 -29.65
C PHE A 221 -8.08 8.25 -30.31
N LEU A 222 -8.76 7.80 -31.37
CA LEU A 222 -9.80 8.55 -32.06
C LEU A 222 -11.11 7.77 -32.08
N VAL A 223 -12.22 8.49 -32.03
CA VAL A 223 -13.58 7.96 -32.20
C VAL A 223 -14.29 8.71 -33.33
N VAL A 224 -15.12 8.00 -34.09
CA VAL A 224 -15.97 8.57 -35.15
C VAL A 224 -17.29 9.03 -34.54
N VAL A 225 -17.68 10.26 -34.85
CA VAL A 225 -18.99 10.84 -34.52
C VAL A 225 -19.64 11.28 -35.82
N ASP A 226 -20.86 10.79 -36.08
CA ASP A 226 -21.61 11.18 -37.28
C ASP A 226 -22.12 12.62 -37.13
N ALA A 227 -21.87 13.45 -38.13
CA ALA A 227 -22.43 14.80 -38.22
C ALA A 227 -23.66 14.84 -39.14
N ALA A 228 -24.54 15.82 -38.91
CA ALA A 228 -25.81 15.97 -39.61
C ALA A 228 -25.69 16.03 -41.15
N ASP A 229 -24.56 16.52 -41.68
CA ASP A 229 -24.33 16.69 -43.13
C ASP A 229 -23.74 15.47 -43.83
N GLY A 230 -23.76 14.28 -43.20
CA GLY A 230 -23.18 13.05 -43.72
C GLY A 230 -21.65 12.98 -43.67
N ALA A 231 -21.01 13.97 -43.03
CA ALA A 231 -19.58 13.93 -42.71
C ALA A 231 -19.34 13.13 -41.42
N ARG A 232 -18.22 12.41 -41.37
CA ARG A 232 -17.79 11.69 -40.16
C ARG A 232 -16.73 12.49 -39.42
N VAL A 233 -17.07 13.08 -38.29
CA VAL A 233 -16.12 13.85 -37.47
C VAL A 233 -15.29 12.88 -36.64
N LEU A 234 -13.99 13.12 -36.55
CA LEU A 234 -13.07 12.31 -35.77
C LEU A 234 -12.64 13.10 -34.54
N ALA A 235 -13.11 12.66 -33.37
CA ALA A 235 -12.80 13.27 -32.08
C ALA A 235 -11.73 12.46 -31.33
N ALA A 236 -10.91 13.13 -30.53
CA ALA A 236 -9.98 12.46 -29.62
C ALA A 236 -10.77 11.78 -28.48
N THR A 237 -10.44 10.53 -28.16
CA THR A 237 -10.96 9.86 -26.96
C THR A 237 -10.26 10.41 -25.71
N PRO A 238 -10.75 10.15 -24.49
CA PRO A 238 -10.02 10.53 -23.27
C PRO A 238 -8.58 10.00 -23.25
N MET A 239 -8.37 8.77 -23.72
CA MET A 239 -7.02 8.20 -23.90
C MET A 239 -6.20 8.97 -24.95
N GLY A 240 -6.83 9.36 -26.07
CA GLY A 240 -6.22 10.22 -27.10
C GLY A 240 -5.80 11.59 -26.58
N GLN A 241 -6.61 12.20 -25.72
CA GLN A 241 -6.32 13.49 -25.08
C GLN A 241 -5.11 13.37 -24.14
N VAL A 242 -5.12 12.39 -23.24
CA VAL A 242 -3.99 12.16 -22.33
C VAL A 242 -2.70 11.87 -23.11
N ALA A 243 -2.76 11.02 -24.13
CA ALA A 243 -1.59 10.70 -24.95
C ALA A 243 -1.07 11.92 -25.74
N LEU A 244 -1.97 12.81 -26.18
CA LEU A 244 -1.59 14.09 -26.81
C LEU A 244 -0.90 15.03 -25.81
N GLU A 245 -1.43 15.16 -24.59
CA GLU A 245 -0.82 16.00 -23.54
C GLU A 245 0.56 15.48 -23.16
N LEU A 246 0.73 14.17 -22.93
CA LEU A 246 2.03 13.56 -22.67
C LEU A 246 3.01 13.78 -23.83
N ALA A 247 2.55 13.67 -25.08
CA ALA A 247 3.39 13.94 -26.25
C ALA A 247 3.84 15.41 -26.36
N ARG A 248 3.06 16.36 -25.83
CA ARG A 248 3.43 17.79 -25.75
C ARG A 248 4.47 18.04 -24.65
N LEU A 249 4.38 17.33 -23.53
CA LEU A 249 5.36 17.41 -22.43
C LEU A 249 6.72 16.83 -22.85
N HIS A 250 6.73 15.71 -23.58
CA HIS A 250 7.97 15.06 -24.01
C HIS A 250 8.07 14.86 -25.55
N PRO A 251 8.24 15.95 -26.33
CA PRO A 251 8.32 15.87 -27.79
C PRO A 251 9.58 15.12 -28.26
N ALA A 252 10.64 15.10 -27.46
CA ALA A 252 11.88 14.36 -27.75
C ALA A 252 11.68 12.83 -27.79
N GLY A 253 10.62 12.31 -27.17
CA GLY A 253 10.27 10.88 -27.21
C GLY A 253 9.56 10.44 -28.49
N LEU A 254 9.20 11.39 -29.36
CA LEU A 254 8.57 11.09 -30.65
C LEU A 254 9.63 10.63 -31.66
N TYR A 255 9.30 9.63 -32.46
CA TYR A 255 10.19 9.14 -33.50
C TYR A 255 10.26 10.12 -34.68
N GLU A 256 11.47 10.34 -35.19
CA GLU A 256 11.74 11.26 -36.31
C GLU A 256 11.04 10.84 -37.62
N SER A 257 10.83 9.53 -37.81
CA SER A 257 10.20 8.98 -39.02
C SER A 257 9.30 7.78 -38.71
N ASP A 258 8.33 7.52 -39.59
CA ASP A 258 7.42 6.37 -39.45
C ASP A 258 8.20 5.04 -39.55
N LYS A 259 9.33 5.02 -40.27
CA LYS A 259 10.25 3.88 -40.33
C LYS A 259 10.90 3.60 -38.97
N ALA A 260 11.46 4.62 -38.31
CA ALA A 260 12.07 4.47 -36.99
C ALA A 260 11.03 4.03 -35.94
N ALA A 261 9.83 4.60 -36.00
CA ALA A 261 8.72 4.20 -35.15
C ALA A 261 8.33 2.73 -35.34
N TYR A 262 8.24 2.28 -36.60
CA TYR A 262 7.95 0.88 -36.94
C TYR A 262 9.06 -0.07 -36.46
N GLU A 263 10.34 0.27 -36.68
CA GLU A 263 11.48 -0.55 -36.27
C GLU A 263 11.53 -0.73 -34.74
N ALA A 264 11.26 0.34 -33.99
CA ALA A 264 11.17 0.27 -32.53
C ALA A 264 10.01 -0.62 -32.07
N ARG A 265 8.82 -0.50 -32.68
CA ARG A 265 7.69 -1.40 -32.39
C ARG A 265 8.02 -2.85 -32.75
N TYR A 266 8.65 -3.07 -33.90
CA TYR A 266 9.08 -4.40 -34.35
C TYR A 266 10.05 -5.04 -33.35
N ALA A 267 11.06 -4.31 -32.88
CA ALA A 267 12.02 -4.79 -31.90
C ALA A 267 11.34 -5.24 -30.58
N ARG A 268 10.30 -4.53 -30.13
CA ARG A 268 9.52 -4.90 -28.94
C ARG A 268 8.71 -6.18 -29.14
N VAL A 269 7.98 -6.30 -30.25
CA VAL A 269 7.10 -7.46 -30.50
C VAL A 269 7.85 -8.69 -31.01
N ALA A 270 9.06 -8.53 -31.55
CA ALA A 270 9.83 -9.60 -32.17
C ALA A 270 10.14 -10.78 -31.23
N LYS A 271 10.18 -10.53 -29.91
CA LYS A 271 10.38 -11.57 -28.89
C LYS A 271 9.07 -12.28 -28.49
N ARG A 272 7.92 -11.66 -28.71
CA ARG A 272 6.60 -12.16 -28.26
C ARG A 272 5.94 -13.11 -29.26
N TYR A 273 6.17 -12.89 -30.56
CA TYR A 273 5.57 -13.70 -31.62
C TYR A 273 6.58 -14.68 -32.25
N LYS A 274 6.12 -15.87 -32.64
CA LYS A 274 6.98 -16.88 -33.28
C LYS A 274 7.08 -16.68 -34.80
N ARG A 275 5.95 -16.45 -35.48
CA ARG A 275 5.91 -16.29 -36.95
C ARG A 275 6.31 -14.88 -37.37
N MET A 276 6.95 -14.76 -38.53
CA MET A 276 7.43 -13.47 -39.04
C MET A 276 6.27 -12.53 -39.40
N ASP A 277 5.19 -13.05 -39.97
CA ASP A 277 4.03 -12.24 -40.37
C ASP A 277 3.29 -11.68 -39.16
N ASP A 278 3.15 -12.46 -38.08
CA ASP A 278 2.57 -11.99 -36.82
C ASP A 278 3.39 -10.85 -36.21
N LYS A 279 4.73 -10.92 -36.28
CA LYS A 279 5.62 -9.83 -35.82
C LYS A 279 5.39 -8.56 -36.62
N LYS A 280 5.31 -8.67 -37.95
CA LYS A 280 5.06 -7.51 -38.84
C LYS A 280 3.67 -6.94 -38.60
N ALA A 281 2.65 -7.79 -38.49
CA ALA A 281 1.27 -7.39 -38.24
C ALA A 281 1.12 -6.70 -36.87
N ALA A 282 1.80 -7.20 -35.83
CA ALA A 282 1.81 -6.57 -34.52
C ALA A 282 2.57 -5.23 -34.54
N ALA A 283 3.71 -5.16 -35.24
CA ALA A 283 4.50 -3.93 -35.35
C ALA A 283 3.80 -2.81 -36.14
N ARG A 284 2.89 -3.16 -37.05
CA ARG A 284 2.07 -2.18 -37.78
C ARG A 284 1.00 -1.52 -36.88
N ARG A 285 0.51 -2.21 -35.85
CA ARG A 285 -0.49 -1.65 -34.93
C ARG A 285 0.17 -0.68 -33.96
N LEU A 286 -0.46 0.46 -33.73
CA LEU A 286 -0.07 1.33 -32.62
C LEU A 286 -0.51 0.68 -31.30
N PRO A 287 0.36 0.65 -30.28
CA PRO A 287 -0.04 0.22 -28.94
C PRO A 287 -1.00 1.25 -28.34
N ALA A 288 -2.01 0.77 -27.61
CA ALA A 288 -2.83 1.63 -26.76
C ALA A 288 -1.99 2.14 -25.58
N LEU A 289 -2.44 3.23 -24.94
CA LEU A 289 -1.86 3.70 -23.69
C LEU A 289 -2.39 2.82 -22.54
N GLU A 290 -1.93 1.56 -22.48
CA GLU A 290 -2.45 0.54 -21.55
C GLU A 290 -2.10 0.86 -20.08
N HIS A 291 -1.03 1.62 -19.84
CA HIS A 291 -0.53 1.97 -18.51
C HIS A 291 -0.31 3.49 -18.47
N GLY A 292 -1.10 4.21 -17.68
CA GLY A 292 -0.87 5.65 -17.44
C GLY A 292 -2.12 6.54 -17.50
N VAL A 293 -3.17 6.17 -18.23
CA VAL A 293 -4.38 7.01 -18.38
C VAL A 293 -5.01 7.36 -17.02
N GLY A 294 -5.10 6.38 -16.11
CA GLY A 294 -5.63 6.61 -14.76
C GLY A 294 -4.65 7.27 -13.79
N ARG A 295 -3.35 7.31 -14.13
CA ARG A 295 -2.30 7.95 -13.30
C ARG A 295 -2.10 9.42 -13.68
N TYR A 296 -2.34 9.75 -14.94
CA TYR A 296 -2.26 11.12 -15.41
C TYR A 296 -3.39 11.96 -14.80
N ARG A 297 -3.01 13.07 -14.17
CA ARG A 297 -3.93 14.12 -13.74
C ARG A 297 -3.38 15.44 -14.24
N ARG A 298 -4.17 16.18 -15.03
CA ARG A 298 -3.74 17.48 -15.54
C ARG A 298 -3.53 18.44 -14.35
N PRO A 299 -2.33 19.04 -14.21
CA PRO A 299 -2.10 20.07 -13.21
C PRO A 299 -2.93 21.29 -13.58
N VAL A 300 -3.54 21.91 -12.58
CA VAL A 300 -4.36 23.12 -12.73
C VAL A 300 -3.66 24.31 -12.10
N THR A 301 -3.79 25.47 -12.75
CA THR A 301 -3.30 26.73 -12.17
C THR A 301 -4.26 27.25 -11.12
N LEU A 302 -3.79 28.14 -10.23
CA LEU A 302 -4.63 28.81 -9.24
C LEU A 302 -5.80 29.56 -9.90
N VAL A 303 -5.56 30.19 -11.07
CA VAL A 303 -6.61 30.86 -11.85
C VAL A 303 -7.67 29.86 -12.34
N GLU A 304 -7.25 28.68 -12.80
CA GLU A 304 -8.18 27.63 -13.22
C GLU A 304 -8.96 27.05 -12.03
N GLN A 305 -8.31 26.92 -10.86
CA GLN A 305 -8.96 26.50 -9.62
C GLN A 305 -9.99 27.52 -9.15
N GLU A 306 -9.65 28.81 -9.12
CA GLU A 306 -10.58 29.90 -8.77
C GLU A 306 -11.76 29.95 -9.74
N ALA A 307 -11.50 29.83 -11.04
CA ALA A 307 -12.56 29.79 -12.04
C ALA A 307 -13.46 28.55 -11.90
N ARG A 308 -12.91 27.41 -11.44
CA ARG A 308 -13.69 26.22 -11.14
C ARG A 308 -14.52 26.40 -9.88
N ALA A 309 -13.91 26.89 -8.79
CA ALA A 309 -14.59 27.18 -7.54
C ALA A 309 -15.72 28.19 -7.74
N ALA A 310 -15.53 29.21 -8.59
CA ALA A 310 -16.57 30.17 -8.94
C ALA A 310 -17.74 29.54 -9.71
N ARG A 311 -17.47 28.60 -10.63
CA ARG A 311 -18.52 27.85 -11.33
C ARG A 311 -19.26 26.90 -10.39
N GLU A 312 -18.54 26.15 -9.58
CA GLU A 312 -19.12 25.22 -8.60
C GLU A 312 -19.95 25.98 -7.56
N ALA A 313 -19.49 27.16 -7.10
CA ALA A 313 -20.26 28.02 -6.22
C ALA A 313 -21.53 28.56 -6.90
N ALA A 314 -21.49 28.88 -8.20
CA ALA A 314 -22.66 29.32 -8.95
C ALA A 314 -23.66 28.18 -9.17
N GLU A 315 -23.19 26.98 -9.54
CA GLU A 315 -24.01 25.78 -9.74
C GLU A 315 -24.64 25.32 -8.41
N GLN A 316 -23.86 25.30 -7.32
CA GLN A 316 -24.37 24.97 -5.99
C GLN A 316 -25.40 26.01 -5.50
N TRP A 317 -25.17 27.30 -5.77
CA TRP A 317 -26.15 28.35 -5.45
C TRP A 317 -27.47 28.16 -6.22
N GLU A 318 -27.41 27.73 -7.48
CA GLU A 318 -28.60 27.41 -8.28
C GLU A 318 -29.31 26.14 -7.78
N ASP A 319 -28.58 25.10 -7.40
CA ASP A 319 -29.13 23.83 -6.88
C ASP A 319 -29.73 23.97 -5.46
N GLU A 320 -29.20 24.87 -4.64
CA GLU A 320 -29.74 25.20 -3.30
C GLU A 320 -30.94 26.16 -3.33
N GLY A 321 -31.42 26.52 -4.53
CA GLY A 321 -32.64 27.31 -4.71
C GLY A 321 -32.43 28.82 -4.70
N GLY A 322 -31.19 29.31 -4.80
CA GLY A 322 -30.80 30.66 -5.23
C GLY A 322 -31.65 31.82 -4.72
N TYR A 323 -32.07 31.82 -3.45
CA TYR A 323 -32.96 32.85 -2.90
C TYR A 323 -32.20 33.83 -1.99
N CYS A 324 -32.02 35.06 -2.46
CA CYS A 324 -31.67 36.19 -1.60
C CYS A 324 -32.90 36.66 -0.81
N PRO A 325 -32.90 36.61 0.53
CA PRO A 325 -34.00 37.15 1.33
C PRO A 325 -34.07 38.68 1.12
N GLY A 326 -35.10 39.16 0.42
CA GLY A 326 -35.37 40.59 0.25
C GLY A 326 -35.38 41.13 -1.18
N VAL A 327 -35.20 40.30 -2.21
CA VAL A 327 -35.44 40.69 -3.61
C VAL A 327 -36.74 40.05 -4.07
N GLU A 328 -37.77 40.87 -4.32
CA GLU A 328 -39.01 40.40 -4.94
C GLU A 328 -38.71 39.86 -6.33
N THR A 329 -38.99 38.58 -6.55
CA THR A 329 -38.90 37.95 -7.86
C THR A 329 -39.87 38.66 -8.82
N PRO A 330 -39.42 39.16 -9.98
CA PRO A 330 -40.36 39.62 -10.98
C PRO A 330 -41.25 38.44 -11.38
N ALA A 331 -42.57 38.64 -11.25
CA ALA A 331 -43.55 37.63 -11.60
C ALA A 331 -43.24 37.08 -13.01
N PRO A 332 -43.19 35.74 -13.19
CA PRO A 332 -42.98 35.20 -14.51
C PRO A 332 -44.05 35.75 -15.44
N ALA A 333 -43.63 36.33 -16.56
CA ALA A 333 -44.55 36.72 -17.62
C ALA A 333 -45.38 35.48 -17.97
N VAL A 334 -46.70 35.63 -17.86
CA VAL A 334 -47.67 34.60 -18.22
C VAL A 334 -47.55 34.40 -19.73
N GLU A 335 -46.67 33.51 -20.16
CA GLU A 335 -46.78 32.92 -21.50
C GLU A 335 -47.86 31.85 -21.43
N GLU A 336 -48.98 32.12 -22.11
CA GLU A 336 -50.10 31.21 -22.33
C GLU A 336 -49.64 29.99 -23.16
N GLY A 337 -48.93 29.06 -22.54
CA GLY A 337 -48.60 27.76 -23.10
C GLY A 337 -49.63 26.70 -22.68
N THR A 338 -50.55 26.36 -23.57
CA THR A 338 -51.55 25.29 -23.38
C THR A 338 -50.90 23.91 -23.41
N GLY A 339 -50.42 23.43 -22.26
CA GLY A 339 -49.92 22.06 -22.08
C GLY A 339 -51.05 21.05 -21.85
N ARG A 340 -51.24 20.10 -22.79
CA ARG A 340 -52.18 18.96 -22.65
C ARG A 340 -51.59 17.85 -21.77
N CYS A 341 -52.39 17.32 -20.85
CA CYS A 341 -52.12 16.01 -20.26
C CYS A 341 -52.27 14.90 -21.33
N PRO A 342 -51.24 14.09 -21.63
CA PRO A 342 -51.28 13.11 -22.73
C PRO A 342 -52.24 11.93 -22.54
N CYS A 343 -52.81 11.72 -21.35
CA CYS A 343 -53.63 10.53 -21.09
C CYS A 343 -55.15 10.74 -21.04
N CYS A 344 -55.67 11.96 -20.80
CA CYS A 344 -57.12 12.14 -20.67
C CYS A 344 -57.72 13.49 -21.10
N GLY A 345 -56.93 14.48 -21.51
CA GLY A 345 -57.42 15.65 -22.26
C GLY A 345 -58.50 16.55 -21.62
N LEU A 346 -58.78 16.47 -20.33
CA LEU A 346 -59.82 17.27 -19.66
C LEU A 346 -59.22 18.40 -18.79
N TYR A 347 -59.85 19.57 -18.87
CA TYR A 347 -59.52 20.79 -18.13
C TYR A 347 -60.38 20.93 -16.88
N GLU A 348 -59.79 21.35 -15.77
CA GLU A 348 -60.43 22.29 -14.84
C GLU A 348 -59.33 23.06 -14.09
N VAL A 349 -59.44 24.40 -14.13
CA VAL A 349 -58.55 25.33 -13.43
C VAL A 349 -59.28 25.74 -12.15
N THR A 350 -58.63 25.57 -11.00
CA THR A 350 -59.02 26.29 -9.77
C THR A 350 -57.84 27.09 -9.23
N GLU A 351 -58.12 28.36 -8.95
CA GLU A 351 -57.21 29.34 -8.36
C GLU A 351 -56.87 28.94 -6.91
N ALA A 352 -55.75 28.24 -6.74
CA ALA A 352 -54.84 28.32 -5.59
C ALA A 352 -53.90 27.13 -5.67
N GLY A 353 -52.63 27.38 -6.04
CA GLY A 353 -51.60 26.36 -6.22
C GLY A 353 -51.25 25.58 -4.94
N VAL A 354 -52.09 24.61 -4.58
CA VAL A 354 -51.80 23.55 -3.61
C VAL A 354 -52.39 22.25 -4.16
N LEU A 355 -51.53 21.26 -4.45
CA LEU A 355 -51.91 19.94 -4.95
C LEU A 355 -52.74 19.18 -3.91
N ALA A 356 -54.07 19.20 -4.03
CA ALA A 356 -54.95 18.29 -3.33
C ALA A 356 -55.03 16.94 -4.06
N SER A 357 -54.82 15.83 -3.32
CA SER A 357 -54.96 14.47 -3.83
C SER A 357 -56.41 14.16 -4.24
N HIS A 358 -56.62 13.87 -5.52
CA HIS A 358 -57.90 13.50 -6.11
C HIS A 358 -58.36 12.11 -5.59
N LYS A 359 -59.55 12.01 -4.98
CA LYS A 359 -60.21 10.73 -4.68
C LYS A 359 -61.04 10.31 -5.90
N PRO A 360 -60.75 9.19 -6.57
CA PRO A 360 -61.60 8.71 -7.65
C PRO A 360 -62.91 8.11 -7.07
N THR A 361 -64.03 8.59 -7.57
CA THR A 361 -65.34 7.97 -7.43
C THR A 361 -65.38 6.66 -8.25
N ARG A 362 -65.91 5.61 -7.62
CA ARG A 362 -66.17 4.29 -8.21
C ARG A 362 -67.16 4.42 -9.39
N ALA A 363 -66.66 4.45 -10.62
CA ALA A 363 -67.28 3.84 -11.80
C ALA A 363 -66.42 4.15 -13.04
N ALA A 364 -65.56 3.19 -13.41
CA ALA A 364 -64.75 3.05 -14.63
C ALA A 364 -63.29 2.78 -14.27
N ALA A 365 -63.00 1.54 -13.87
CA ALA A 365 -61.65 1.06 -13.64
C ALA A 365 -61.55 -0.40 -14.04
N ASP A 366 -61.74 -0.65 -15.33
CA ASP A 366 -61.15 -1.79 -16.04
C ASP A 366 -60.43 -1.16 -17.25
N ASP A 367 -59.16 -1.50 -17.47
CA ASP A 367 -58.28 -1.06 -18.58
C ASP A 367 -57.37 0.19 -18.39
N CYS A 368 -56.62 0.26 -17.29
CA CYS A 368 -55.37 1.04 -17.27
C CYS A 368 -54.20 0.19 -16.71
N PRO A 369 -53.20 -0.22 -17.53
CA PRO A 369 -52.14 -1.11 -17.08
C PRO A 369 -50.99 -0.30 -16.50
N GLY A 370 -50.86 -0.28 -15.17
CA GLY A 370 -49.60 0.06 -14.52
C GLY A 370 -49.75 0.86 -13.24
N SER A 371 -49.82 0.18 -12.10
CA SER A 371 -49.32 0.69 -10.80
C SER A 371 -49.59 -0.32 -9.69
N GLY A 372 -48.74 -1.33 -9.60
CA GLY A 372 -48.62 -2.13 -8.39
C GLY A 372 -47.43 -1.62 -7.59
N LEU A 373 -47.67 -0.91 -6.48
CA LEU A 373 -46.83 -0.90 -5.27
C LEU A 373 -47.63 -0.23 -4.15
N ARG A 374 -48.08 -1.03 -3.17
CA ARG A 374 -48.66 -0.57 -1.89
C ARG A 374 -47.55 -0.24 -0.90
N PRO A 375 -47.85 0.58 0.12
CA PRO A 375 -47.67 0.08 1.49
C PRO A 375 -48.89 0.27 2.41
N ARG A 376 -49.13 -0.78 3.22
CA ARG A 376 -49.84 -0.84 4.52
C ARG A 376 -48.93 -0.22 5.59
N ALA A 377 -49.33 0.27 6.76
CA ALA A 377 -50.64 0.38 7.43
C ALA A 377 -50.48 1.36 8.60
N ASP A 378 -51.50 2.17 8.84
CA ASP A 378 -51.72 2.93 10.07
C ASP A 378 -51.97 2.03 11.29
N ARG A 379 -51.52 2.48 12.46
CA ARG A 379 -52.14 2.15 13.75
C ARG A 379 -52.54 3.44 14.46
N LEU A 380 -53.86 3.59 14.57
CA LEU A 380 -54.59 4.57 15.36
C LEU A 380 -54.24 4.52 16.86
N ARG A 381 -54.29 5.69 17.52
CA ARG A 381 -54.55 5.81 18.96
C ARG A 381 -55.49 7.01 19.23
N PRO A 382 -56.45 6.91 20.17
CA PRO A 382 -57.62 7.79 20.23
C PRO A 382 -57.47 8.98 21.20
N ALA A 383 -58.48 9.84 21.16
CA ALA A 383 -58.55 11.22 21.65
C ALA A 383 -58.95 11.43 23.14
N ALA A 384 -58.59 12.63 23.64
CA ALA A 384 -59.20 13.53 24.65
C ALA A 384 -59.28 13.04 26.12
N GLU A 385 -59.08 13.82 27.20
CA GLU A 385 -59.32 15.24 27.60
C GLU A 385 -58.41 15.61 28.83
N PRO A 386 -58.62 16.68 29.63
CA PRO A 386 -58.79 18.12 29.36
C PRO A 386 -57.74 19.03 30.09
N ARG A 387 -57.80 20.33 29.76
CA ARG A 387 -57.02 21.49 30.27
C ARG A 387 -56.97 21.66 31.80
N VAL A 388 -55.79 22.09 32.29
CA VAL A 388 -55.57 22.90 33.51
C VAL A 388 -54.57 24.01 33.18
N GLU A 389 -54.76 25.17 33.81
CA GLU A 389 -54.24 26.52 33.52
C GLU A 389 -52.76 26.79 33.88
N ASP A 390 -52.19 27.76 33.16
CA ASP A 390 -51.14 28.75 33.47
C ASP A 390 -49.76 28.37 34.07
N ALA A 391 -48.71 28.47 33.24
CA ALA A 391 -47.37 28.96 33.59
C ALA A 391 -46.55 29.29 32.30
N PRO A 392 -45.58 30.24 32.33
CA PRO A 392 -45.19 31.02 31.16
C PRO A 392 -44.16 30.34 30.24
N ALA A 393 -44.14 30.85 29.00
CA ALA A 393 -43.36 30.42 27.85
C ALA A 393 -41.86 30.17 28.13
N ALA A 394 -41.43 28.93 27.92
CA ALA A 394 -40.05 28.58 27.59
C ALA A 394 -39.95 28.38 26.07
N ALA A 395 -38.95 29.01 25.47
CA ALA A 395 -38.70 29.01 24.03
C ALA A 395 -38.59 27.58 23.47
N ALA A 396 -39.25 27.34 22.33
CA ALA A 396 -39.05 26.14 21.55
C ALA A 396 -37.61 26.11 21.02
N GLU A 397 -36.85 25.07 21.38
CA GLU A 397 -35.56 24.77 20.78
C GLU A 397 -35.73 24.48 19.28
N PRO A 398 -34.84 25.00 18.40
CA PRO A 398 -34.84 24.64 17.00
C PRO A 398 -34.42 23.17 16.83
N ALA A 399 -35.10 22.47 15.92
CA ALA A 399 -34.79 21.09 15.56
C ALA A 399 -33.31 20.95 15.12
N ALA A 400 -32.57 20.10 15.83
CA ALA A 400 -31.18 19.81 15.55
C ALA A 400 -31.00 19.26 14.13
N ALA A 401 -29.98 19.78 13.44
CA ALA A 401 -29.51 19.27 12.16
C ALA A 401 -29.16 17.77 12.24
N PRO A 402 -29.27 17.01 11.12
CA PRO A 402 -28.94 15.59 11.10
C PRO A 402 -27.47 15.37 11.48
N VAL A 403 -27.26 14.70 12.61
CA VAL A 403 -25.94 14.35 13.16
C VAL A 403 -25.27 13.29 12.26
N ALA A 404 -24.03 13.54 11.86
CA ALA A 404 -23.20 12.61 11.10
C ALA A 404 -23.12 11.23 11.78
N ALA A 405 -23.11 10.15 10.99
CA ALA A 405 -23.03 8.78 11.49
C ALA A 405 -21.77 8.58 12.36
N GLY A 406 -21.97 8.40 13.67
CA GLY A 406 -20.88 8.17 14.62
C GLY A 406 -20.27 6.76 14.50
N PRO A 407 -19.17 6.50 15.22
CA PRO A 407 -18.51 5.18 15.25
C PRO A 407 -19.45 4.07 15.73
N SER A 408 -19.31 2.86 15.18
CA SER A 408 -20.11 1.69 15.56
C SER A 408 -19.66 1.11 16.90
N LEU A 409 -20.60 0.81 17.80
CA LEU A 409 -20.33 0.17 19.08
C LEU A 409 -20.47 -1.37 19.03
N PRO A 410 -19.77 -2.12 19.91
CA PRO A 410 -19.99 -3.57 20.07
C PRO A 410 -21.45 -3.90 20.43
N THR A 411 -21.87 -5.14 20.15
CA THR A 411 -23.25 -5.58 20.43
C THR A 411 -23.54 -5.50 21.93
N GLY A 412 -24.61 -4.77 22.30
CA GLY A 412 -25.01 -4.54 23.68
C GLY A 412 -24.37 -3.33 24.36
N MET A 413 -23.63 -2.49 23.61
CA MET A 413 -23.06 -1.22 24.06
C MET A 413 -23.82 -0.04 23.45
N TYR A 414 -24.03 1.02 24.24
CA TYR A 414 -24.85 2.18 23.85
C TYR A 414 -24.19 3.50 24.28
N PHE A 415 -24.21 4.51 23.42
CA PHE A 415 -23.85 5.88 23.79
C PHE A 415 -24.96 6.52 24.61
N LEU A 416 -24.59 7.24 25.68
CA LEU A 416 -25.46 8.22 26.33
C LEU A 416 -24.86 9.62 26.18
N PRO A 417 -25.61 10.58 25.61
CA PRO A 417 -25.23 11.98 25.72
C PRO A 417 -25.44 12.45 27.17
N LEU A 418 -24.42 13.08 27.76
CA LEU A 418 -24.53 13.73 29.05
C LEU A 418 -24.72 15.24 28.84
N PRO A 419 -25.71 15.88 29.49
CA PRO A 419 -25.92 17.32 29.37
C PRO A 419 -24.74 18.07 30.02
N SER A 420 -24.00 18.81 29.20
CA SER A 420 -22.87 19.62 29.66
C SER A 420 -23.31 21.01 30.10
N THR A 421 -22.72 21.52 31.18
CA THR A 421 -22.89 22.93 31.61
C THR A 421 -21.86 23.88 30.98
N ARG A 422 -20.94 23.37 30.14
CA ARG A 422 -19.88 24.17 29.48
C ARG A 422 -19.56 23.64 28.08
N TYR A 423 -20.05 24.33 27.04
CA TYR A 423 -19.62 24.37 25.61
C TYR A 423 -19.07 23.09 24.91
N SER A 424 -19.19 21.90 25.49
CA SER A 424 -18.69 20.61 24.96
C SER A 424 -19.58 19.48 25.49
N ASP A 425 -20.16 18.66 24.61
CA ASP A 425 -21.00 17.53 24.98
C ASP A 425 -20.14 16.36 25.46
N TRP A 426 -20.42 15.86 26.68
CA TRP A 426 -19.74 14.68 27.21
C TRP A 426 -20.51 13.42 26.82
N TRP A 427 -19.78 12.32 26.63
CA TRP A 427 -20.37 11.02 26.34
C TRP A 427 -20.18 10.09 27.53
N ALA A 428 -21.20 9.26 27.78
CA ALA A 428 -21.15 8.07 28.63
C ALA A 428 -21.42 6.81 27.78
N ILE A 429 -21.04 5.64 28.28
CA ILE A 429 -21.26 4.35 27.63
C ILE A 429 -22.02 3.46 28.59
N ARG A 430 -23.09 2.82 28.10
CA ARG A 430 -23.81 1.79 28.85
C ARG A 430 -23.57 0.43 28.24
N CYS A 431 -23.17 -0.51 29.09
CA CYS A 431 -23.10 -1.92 28.78
C CYS A 431 -24.36 -2.64 29.28
N GLY A 432 -25.15 -3.19 28.36
CA GLY A 432 -26.32 -4.00 28.69
C GLY A 432 -26.00 -5.45 29.11
N ARG A 433 -24.71 -5.83 29.14
CA ARG A 433 -24.28 -7.24 29.27
C ARG A 433 -23.61 -7.58 30.59
N CYS A 434 -23.08 -6.60 31.33
CA CYS A 434 -22.36 -6.81 32.59
C CYS A 434 -23.24 -7.32 33.74
N THR A 435 -24.51 -6.94 33.81
CA THR A 435 -25.41 -7.33 34.91
C THR A 435 -26.76 -7.79 34.40
N GLY A 436 -26.84 -9.01 33.86
CA GLY A 436 -28.11 -9.74 33.67
C GLY A 436 -29.24 -8.96 32.98
N GLY A 437 -28.93 -8.11 32.00
CA GLY A 437 -29.91 -7.27 31.29
C GLY A 437 -30.15 -5.87 31.88
N MET A 438 -29.50 -5.51 32.98
CA MET A 438 -29.43 -4.12 33.45
C MET A 438 -28.24 -3.39 32.80
N TYR A 439 -28.51 -2.19 32.30
CA TYR A 439 -27.50 -1.32 31.71
C TYR A 439 -26.55 -0.76 32.78
N THR A 440 -25.31 -1.25 32.79
CA THR A 440 -24.22 -0.71 33.63
C THR A 440 -23.56 0.45 32.89
N GLU A 441 -23.51 1.63 33.51
CA GLU A 441 -22.67 2.73 32.99
C GLU A 441 -21.21 2.39 33.24
N LEU A 442 -20.39 2.49 32.19
CA LEU A 442 -18.95 2.32 32.33
C LEU A 442 -18.37 3.54 33.06
N PRO A 443 -17.45 3.34 34.01
CA PRO A 443 -16.81 4.46 34.69
C PRO A 443 -15.94 5.24 33.69
N GLY A 444 -16.29 6.49 33.44
CA GLY A 444 -15.54 7.40 32.57
C GLY A 444 -16.42 8.52 32.01
N GLU A 445 -15.80 9.67 31.77
CA GLU A 445 -16.38 10.77 31.01
C GLU A 445 -15.49 11.00 29.79
N TRP A 446 -16.05 10.94 28.59
CA TRP A 446 -15.28 11.02 27.34
C TRP A 446 -15.55 12.31 26.59
N ASN A 447 -14.47 12.96 26.13
CA ASN A 447 -14.50 14.27 25.48
C ASN A 447 -15.15 14.22 24.09
N ASP A 448 -15.18 13.05 23.44
CA ASP A 448 -15.85 12.84 22.16
C ASP A 448 -16.37 11.39 21.96
N LYS A 449 -17.15 11.17 20.90
CA LYS A 449 -17.72 9.86 20.55
C LYS A 449 -16.67 8.80 20.21
N GLY A 450 -15.52 9.20 19.68
CA GLY A 450 -14.42 8.32 19.33
C GLY A 450 -13.77 7.73 20.59
N ASP A 451 -13.47 8.58 21.57
CA ASP A 451 -12.95 8.18 22.88
C ASP A 451 -13.90 7.22 23.60
N ALA A 452 -15.20 7.55 23.59
CA ALA A 452 -16.22 6.66 24.13
C ALA A 452 -16.31 5.34 23.33
N ALA A 453 -16.17 5.35 22.00
CA ALA A 453 -16.20 4.12 21.21
C ALA A 453 -15.02 3.18 21.52
N ARG A 454 -13.83 3.74 21.79
CA ARG A 454 -12.64 2.97 22.18
C ARG A 454 -12.82 2.35 23.56
N ALA A 455 -13.23 3.12 24.56
CA ALA A 455 -13.51 2.59 25.90
C ALA A 455 -14.62 1.52 25.90
N ALA A 456 -15.61 1.63 25.01
CA ALA A 456 -16.62 0.60 24.82
C ALA A 456 -16.04 -0.71 24.26
N HIS A 457 -15.12 -0.60 23.29
CA HIS A 457 -14.39 -1.77 22.78
C HIS A 457 -13.54 -2.41 23.86
N ASP A 458 -12.70 -1.64 24.56
CA ASP A 458 -11.82 -2.17 25.60
C ASP A 458 -12.58 -2.89 26.72
N HIS A 459 -13.74 -2.35 27.11
CA HIS A 459 -14.61 -3.02 28.06
C HIS A 459 -15.20 -4.32 27.48
N TYR A 460 -15.68 -4.29 26.24
CA TYR A 460 -16.21 -5.50 25.59
C TYR A 460 -15.14 -6.60 25.50
N GLU A 461 -13.92 -6.23 25.13
CA GLU A 461 -12.74 -7.09 25.11
C GLU A 461 -12.46 -7.74 26.46
N ALA A 462 -12.40 -6.93 27.52
CA ALA A 462 -12.05 -7.40 28.85
C ALA A 462 -13.17 -8.20 29.53
N ALA A 463 -14.42 -7.74 29.42
CA ALA A 463 -15.54 -8.25 30.21
C ALA A 463 -16.41 -9.28 29.48
N HIS A 464 -16.44 -9.25 28.15
CA HIS A 464 -17.42 -10.03 27.37
C HIS A 464 -16.79 -10.96 26.33
N ARG A 465 -15.64 -10.62 25.75
CA ARG A 465 -15.03 -11.43 24.68
C ARG A 465 -14.76 -12.86 25.13
N ALA A 466 -14.25 -13.07 26.35
CA ALA A 466 -14.01 -14.42 26.86
C ALA A 466 -15.29 -15.28 26.95
N ALA A 467 -16.42 -14.68 27.34
CA ALA A 467 -17.71 -15.37 27.43
C ALA A 467 -18.36 -15.57 26.05
N ASP A 468 -18.23 -14.59 25.15
CA ASP A 468 -18.73 -14.68 23.77
C ASP A 468 -17.91 -15.63 22.92
N ASP A 469 -16.63 -15.78 23.23
CA ASP A 469 -15.77 -16.70 22.51
C ASP A 469 -16.18 -18.14 22.81
N LEU A 470 -16.57 -18.50 24.04
CA LEU A 470 -16.95 -19.87 24.42
C LEU A 470 -18.02 -20.45 23.48
N LEU A 471 -17.70 -21.57 22.84
CA LEU A 471 -18.65 -22.25 21.96
C LEU A 471 -19.74 -22.90 22.78
N THR A 472 -20.99 -22.69 22.38
CA THR A 472 -22.13 -23.45 22.92
C THR A 472 -22.07 -24.91 22.46
N THR A 473 -22.71 -25.82 23.20
CA THR A 473 -22.81 -27.23 22.81
C THR A 473 -23.42 -27.42 21.42
N GLU A 474 -24.36 -26.55 21.03
CA GLU A 474 -24.97 -26.56 19.70
C GLU A 474 -23.98 -26.14 18.61
N GLU A 475 -23.12 -25.15 18.87
CA GLU A 475 -22.07 -24.70 17.96
C GLU A 475 -20.96 -25.75 17.79
N ILE A 476 -20.59 -26.46 18.86
CA ILE A 476 -19.67 -27.60 18.79
C ILE A 476 -20.28 -28.71 17.92
N ALA A 477 -21.53 -29.07 18.17
CA ALA A 477 -22.24 -30.07 17.37
C ALA A 477 -22.45 -29.63 15.90
N GLU A 478 -22.50 -28.32 15.62
CA GLU A 478 -22.49 -27.79 14.26
C GLU A 478 -21.11 -27.97 13.60
N LEU A 479 -20.02 -27.66 14.32
CA LEU A 479 -18.65 -27.85 13.83
C LEU A 479 -18.32 -29.31 13.54
N ASP A 480 -18.84 -30.25 14.34
CA ASP A 480 -18.67 -31.69 14.10
C ASP A 480 -19.27 -32.15 12.75
N ARG A 481 -20.25 -31.40 12.20
CA ARG A 481 -20.80 -31.65 10.85
C ARG A 481 -19.87 -31.17 9.73
N TRP A 482 -18.85 -30.38 10.07
CA TRP A 482 -17.89 -29.77 9.14
C TRP A 482 -16.46 -30.21 9.49
N PRO A 483 -16.08 -31.49 9.29
CA PRO A 483 -14.76 -32.02 9.63
C PRO A 483 -13.67 -31.56 8.64
N LEU A 484 -13.49 -30.25 8.49
CA LEU A 484 -12.62 -29.65 7.47
C LEU A 484 -11.15 -29.95 7.77
N SER A 485 -10.41 -30.32 6.73
CA SER A 485 -8.95 -30.39 6.78
C SER A 485 -8.32 -29.00 6.86
N ASP A 486 -7.06 -28.92 7.28
CA ASP A 486 -6.29 -27.66 7.27
C ASP A 486 -6.30 -26.98 5.90
N ALA A 487 -6.21 -27.77 4.83
CA ALA A 487 -6.24 -27.24 3.47
C ALA A 487 -7.62 -26.67 3.11
N GLN A 488 -8.71 -27.29 3.56
CA GLN A 488 -10.07 -26.76 3.36
C GLN A 488 -10.31 -25.50 4.19
N ARG A 489 -9.85 -25.47 5.46
CA ARG A 489 -9.90 -24.28 6.33
C ARG A 489 -9.12 -23.11 5.72
N THR A 490 -7.93 -23.39 5.16
CA THR A 490 -7.11 -22.38 4.46
C THR A 490 -7.86 -21.78 3.26
N VAL A 491 -8.57 -22.60 2.46
CA VAL A 491 -9.35 -22.09 1.33
C VAL A 491 -10.50 -21.18 1.79
N LEU A 492 -11.18 -21.51 2.89
CA LEU A 492 -12.19 -20.62 3.48
C LEU A 492 -11.55 -19.29 3.91
N SER A 493 -10.37 -19.32 4.53
CA SER A 493 -9.64 -18.12 4.92
C SER A 493 -9.24 -17.25 3.72
N TRP A 494 -8.72 -17.83 2.62
CA TRP A 494 -8.44 -17.04 1.40
C TRP A 494 -9.70 -16.46 0.77
N THR A 495 -10.82 -17.17 0.87
CA THR A 495 -12.11 -16.68 0.35
C THR A 495 -12.64 -15.49 1.17
N GLU A 496 -12.24 -15.35 2.45
CA GLU A 496 -12.61 -14.23 3.33
C GLU A 496 -12.17 -12.88 2.77
N TYR A 497 -10.93 -12.85 2.28
CA TYR A 497 -10.33 -11.69 1.62
C TYR A 497 -10.64 -11.64 0.12
N ALA A 498 -11.53 -12.54 -0.33
CA ALA A 498 -11.97 -12.70 -1.70
C ALA A 498 -10.78 -12.96 -2.66
N GLU A 499 -9.82 -13.77 -2.25
CA GLU A 499 -8.58 -14.02 -3.00
C GLU A 499 -8.69 -15.25 -3.93
N VAL A 500 -9.77 -16.02 -3.85
CA VAL A 500 -9.92 -17.27 -4.60
C VAL A 500 -10.69 -17.04 -5.91
N ALA A 501 -10.07 -17.38 -7.04
CA ALA A 501 -10.67 -17.29 -8.37
C ALA A 501 -10.41 -18.52 -9.23
N GLU A 502 -11.33 -18.81 -10.16
CA GLU A 502 -11.13 -19.79 -11.23
C GLU A 502 -10.50 -19.11 -12.46
N TYR A 503 -9.46 -19.74 -12.97
CA TYR A 503 -8.76 -19.43 -14.21
C TYR A 503 -8.83 -20.63 -15.16
N ASP A 504 -8.41 -20.43 -16.41
CA ASP A 504 -8.47 -21.46 -17.46
C ASP A 504 -7.65 -22.72 -17.11
N ASP A 505 -6.64 -22.59 -16.24
CA ASP A 505 -5.78 -23.69 -15.77
C ASP A 505 -6.12 -24.20 -14.36
N GLY A 506 -7.20 -23.70 -13.74
CA GLY A 506 -7.74 -24.18 -12.46
C GLY A 506 -7.98 -23.08 -11.43
N PHE A 507 -7.97 -23.45 -10.16
CA PHE A 507 -8.27 -22.52 -9.06
C PHE A 507 -7.00 -21.95 -8.45
N TRP A 508 -7.01 -20.65 -8.18
CA TRP A 508 -5.88 -19.93 -7.61
C TRP A 508 -6.34 -19.07 -6.44
N ALA A 509 -5.54 -19.07 -5.37
CA ALA A 509 -5.56 -18.02 -4.36
C ALA A 509 -4.56 -16.94 -4.78
N LEU A 510 -5.04 -15.71 -4.95
CA LEU A 510 -4.27 -14.52 -5.25
C LEU A 510 -4.07 -13.77 -3.92
N ASP A 511 -2.97 -14.06 -3.24
CA ASP A 511 -2.60 -13.30 -2.04
C ASP A 511 -2.21 -11.88 -2.49
N CYS A 512 -3.12 -10.92 -2.27
CA CYS A 512 -2.95 -9.53 -2.69
C CYS A 512 -2.43 -8.66 -1.53
N VAL A 513 -2.10 -9.24 -0.38
CA VAL A 513 -1.63 -8.47 0.77
C VAL A 513 -0.23 -7.92 0.44
N PRO A 514 -0.03 -6.59 0.51
CA PRO A 514 1.18 -5.90 0.04
C PRO A 514 2.52 -6.43 0.54
N ASP A 515 2.51 -7.09 1.70
CA ASP A 515 3.66 -7.62 2.44
C ASP A 515 4.00 -9.08 2.10
N ARG A 516 3.18 -9.76 1.29
CA ARG A 516 3.42 -11.12 0.78
C ARG A 516 3.53 -11.15 -0.74
N TRP A 517 4.51 -10.44 -1.27
CA TRP A 517 4.88 -10.64 -2.67
C TRP A 517 5.28 -12.10 -2.92
N ASP A 518 4.45 -12.77 -3.72
CA ASP A 518 4.74 -13.97 -4.48
C ASP A 518 4.31 -15.32 -3.89
N VAL A 519 3.00 -15.51 -3.65
CA VAL A 519 2.41 -16.86 -3.69
C VAL A 519 0.99 -16.85 -4.27
N ASN A 520 0.87 -16.60 -5.58
CA ASN A 520 -0.22 -17.20 -6.33
C ASN A 520 -0.18 -18.70 -6.08
N LYS A 521 -1.14 -19.24 -5.34
CA LYS A 521 -1.14 -20.65 -4.94
C LYS A 521 -2.24 -21.39 -5.68
N ARG A 522 -1.82 -22.33 -6.53
CA ARG A 522 -2.75 -23.24 -7.19
C ARG A 522 -3.43 -24.13 -6.15
N ILE A 523 -4.75 -24.09 -6.12
CA ILE A 523 -5.58 -24.84 -5.20
C ILE A 523 -6.05 -26.12 -5.90
N ALA A 524 -6.07 -27.23 -5.18
CA ALA A 524 -6.62 -28.47 -5.71
C ALA A 524 -8.10 -28.28 -6.05
N ARG A 525 -8.47 -28.60 -7.31
CA ARG A 525 -9.84 -28.50 -7.83
C ARG A 525 -10.88 -29.09 -6.91
N THR A 526 -10.65 -30.30 -6.41
CA THR A 526 -11.57 -31.03 -5.54
C THR A 526 -11.90 -30.29 -4.24
N ARG A 527 -11.00 -29.44 -3.72
CA ARG A 527 -11.23 -28.67 -2.49
C ARG A 527 -12.22 -27.55 -2.71
N VAL A 528 -11.98 -26.72 -3.73
CA VAL A 528 -12.84 -25.58 -4.04
C VAL A 528 -14.22 -26.07 -4.48
N THR A 529 -14.28 -27.06 -5.36
CA THR A 529 -15.56 -27.63 -5.81
C THR A 529 -16.29 -28.36 -4.69
N GLY A 530 -15.57 -29.01 -3.76
CA GLY A 530 -16.17 -29.68 -2.59
C GLY A 530 -16.79 -28.68 -1.60
N LEU A 531 -16.07 -27.60 -1.27
CA LEU A 531 -16.58 -26.53 -0.40
C LEU A 531 -17.75 -25.78 -1.05
N TRP A 532 -17.70 -25.55 -2.36
CA TRP A 532 -18.84 -25.01 -3.11
C TRP A 532 -20.03 -25.97 -3.10
N ALA A 533 -19.83 -27.25 -3.39
CA ALA A 533 -20.91 -28.24 -3.43
C ALA A 533 -21.59 -28.39 -2.05
N ALA A 534 -20.81 -28.29 -0.98
CA ALA A 534 -21.27 -28.30 0.41
C ALA A 534 -22.06 -27.05 0.83
N GLY A 535 -22.14 -26.02 -0.02
CA GLY A 535 -22.84 -24.78 0.30
C GLY A 535 -22.03 -23.82 1.18
N LEU A 536 -20.70 -23.97 1.26
CA LEU A 536 -19.84 -23.07 2.05
C LEU A 536 -19.33 -21.89 1.20
N LEU A 537 -19.12 -22.08 -0.10
CA LEU A 537 -18.69 -21.04 -1.04
C LEU A 537 -19.79 -20.70 -2.05
N ASP A 538 -19.90 -19.44 -2.44
CA ASP A 538 -20.68 -18.96 -3.58
C ASP A 538 -19.74 -18.47 -4.70
N VAL A 539 -20.26 -18.37 -5.92
CA VAL A 539 -19.52 -17.86 -7.09
C VAL A 539 -20.11 -16.52 -7.49
N ARG A 540 -19.25 -15.52 -7.65
CA ARG A 540 -19.58 -14.21 -8.23
C ARG A 540 -18.87 -14.07 -9.57
N LEU A 541 -19.63 -13.75 -10.61
CA LEU A 541 -19.09 -13.40 -11.91
C LEU A 541 -18.57 -11.96 -11.87
N GLU A 542 -17.28 -11.78 -12.16
CA GLU A 542 -16.70 -10.45 -12.35
C GLU A 542 -16.97 -9.95 -13.77
N ALA A 543 -16.92 -8.63 -13.98
CA ALA A 543 -17.17 -8.01 -15.29
C ALA A 543 -16.20 -8.48 -16.38
N ASN A 544 -15.01 -8.94 -15.99
CA ASN A 544 -14.08 -9.53 -16.93
C ASN A 544 -14.54 -10.93 -17.39
N GLY A 545 -15.45 -11.63 -16.71
CA GLY A 545 -15.83 -13.03 -16.99
C GLY A 545 -15.06 -14.06 -16.15
N ARG A 546 -14.27 -13.62 -15.15
CA ARG A 546 -13.66 -14.50 -14.15
C ARG A 546 -14.69 -14.85 -13.08
N ARG A 547 -14.58 -16.06 -12.56
CA ARG A 547 -15.37 -16.54 -11.43
C ARG A 547 -14.59 -16.38 -10.15
N ARG A 548 -15.06 -15.47 -9.31
CA ARG A 548 -14.50 -15.25 -7.97
C ARG A 548 -15.34 -15.99 -6.94
N PHE A 549 -14.69 -16.66 -6.01
CA PHE A 549 -15.37 -17.33 -4.91
C PHE A 549 -15.52 -16.35 -3.74
N VAL A 550 -16.71 -16.34 -3.16
CA VAL A 550 -17.04 -15.58 -1.96
C VAL A 550 -17.63 -16.53 -0.92
N MET A 551 -17.43 -16.27 0.37
CA MET A 551 -18.05 -17.12 1.39
C MET A 551 -19.57 -16.90 1.40
N SER A 552 -20.31 -17.99 1.32
CA SER A 552 -21.75 -17.98 1.57
C SER A 552 -22.06 -17.63 3.04
N PRO A 553 -23.31 -17.29 3.40
CA PRO A 553 -23.68 -17.07 4.80
C PRO A 553 -23.35 -18.28 5.72
N THR A 554 -23.53 -19.51 5.20
CA THR A 554 -23.14 -20.74 5.92
C THR A 554 -21.62 -20.83 6.07
N GLY A 555 -20.87 -20.54 5.01
CA GLY A 555 -19.41 -20.50 5.04
C GLY A 555 -18.86 -19.50 6.05
N GLN A 556 -19.43 -18.29 6.11
CA GLN A 556 -19.06 -17.27 7.08
C GLN A 556 -19.35 -17.72 8.51
N ARG A 557 -20.52 -18.34 8.76
CA ARG A 557 -20.87 -18.90 10.07
C ARG A 557 -19.87 -19.98 10.48
N VAL A 558 -19.63 -20.97 9.62
CA VAL A 558 -18.68 -22.07 9.89
C VAL A 558 -17.26 -21.54 10.11
N ARG A 559 -16.81 -20.57 9.31
CA ARG A 559 -15.49 -19.93 9.47
C ARG A 559 -15.35 -19.25 10.83
N ARG A 560 -16.36 -18.49 11.27
CA ARG A 560 -16.38 -17.86 12.60
C ARG A 560 -16.34 -18.88 13.73
N LEU A 561 -17.12 -19.94 13.63
CA LEU A 561 -17.12 -21.02 14.63
C LEU A 561 -15.77 -21.75 14.68
N LEU A 562 -15.16 -22.04 13.53
CA LEU A 562 -13.83 -22.67 13.46
C LEU A 562 -12.77 -21.80 14.12
N TRP A 563 -12.79 -20.48 13.86
CA TRP A 563 -11.84 -19.55 14.47
C TRP A 563 -11.98 -19.52 16.01
N ARG A 564 -13.22 -19.46 16.52
CA ARG A 564 -13.48 -19.56 17.98
C ARG A 564 -13.01 -20.89 18.56
N ALA A 565 -13.29 -21.99 17.86
CA ALA A 565 -12.90 -23.34 18.28
C ALA A 565 -11.38 -23.53 18.33
N GLU A 566 -10.66 -23.02 17.34
CA GLU A 566 -9.20 -23.09 17.26
C GLU A 566 -8.55 -22.32 18.41
N ARG A 567 -9.06 -21.13 18.77
CA ARG A 567 -8.55 -20.38 19.94
C ARG A 567 -8.77 -21.10 21.26
N GLN A 568 -9.81 -21.91 21.36
CA GLN A 568 -10.11 -22.73 22.54
C GLN A 568 -9.42 -24.10 22.54
N GLY A 569 -8.78 -24.49 21.43
CA GLY A 569 -8.31 -25.87 21.25
C GLY A 569 -9.45 -26.89 21.25
N ALA A 570 -10.68 -26.47 20.93
CA ALA A 570 -11.88 -27.32 20.99
C ALA A 570 -12.02 -28.26 19.78
N ILE A 571 -11.32 -27.98 18.68
CA ILE A 571 -11.35 -28.81 17.47
C ILE A 571 -9.97 -28.93 16.84
N GLU A 572 -9.58 -30.16 16.51
CA GLU A 572 -8.38 -30.42 15.70
C GLU A 572 -8.75 -30.56 14.21
N PRO A 573 -7.90 -30.10 13.29
CA PRO A 573 -8.11 -30.30 11.86
C PRO A 573 -7.99 -31.77 11.48
N VAL A 574 -8.86 -32.21 10.57
CA VAL A 574 -8.79 -33.58 10.06
C VAL A 574 -7.62 -33.71 9.07
N ALA A 575 -6.81 -34.77 9.19
CA ALA A 575 -5.60 -34.95 8.39
C ALA A 575 -5.82 -35.04 6.87
N LYS A 576 -7.05 -35.35 6.42
CA LYS A 576 -7.42 -35.47 5.00
C LYS A 576 -8.63 -34.62 4.69
N ASP A 577 -8.70 -34.10 3.46
CA ASP A 577 -9.85 -33.34 2.97
C ASP A 577 -11.14 -34.15 3.15
N ALA A 578 -12.09 -33.58 3.90
CA ALA A 578 -13.36 -34.23 4.15
C ALA A 578 -14.22 -34.25 2.89
N LYS A 579 -14.90 -35.39 2.69
CA LYS A 579 -15.97 -35.52 1.70
C LYS A 579 -17.24 -34.91 2.27
N LEU A 580 -17.44 -33.63 2.01
CA LEU A 580 -18.61 -32.90 2.46
C LEU A 580 -19.84 -33.29 1.63
N SER A 581 -20.99 -33.46 2.29
CA SER A 581 -22.26 -33.76 1.62
C SER A 581 -22.70 -32.57 0.77
N PRO A 582 -22.97 -32.74 -0.53
CA PRO A 582 -23.40 -31.64 -1.38
C PRO A 582 -24.83 -31.21 -1.03
N ILE A 583 -25.12 -29.92 -1.08
CA ILE A 583 -26.50 -29.44 -0.99
C ILE A 583 -27.28 -29.88 -2.24
N PRO A 584 -28.59 -30.22 -2.15
CA PRO A 584 -29.34 -30.79 -3.27
C PRO A 584 -29.27 -29.96 -4.56
N LYS A 585 -29.27 -28.63 -4.43
CA LYS A 585 -29.17 -27.68 -5.56
C LYS A 585 -27.82 -27.70 -6.29
N ARG A 586 -26.78 -28.29 -5.69
CA ARG A 586 -25.40 -28.35 -6.21
C ARG A 586 -24.91 -29.78 -6.46
N SER A 587 -25.82 -30.75 -6.40
CA SER A 587 -25.51 -32.16 -6.65
C SER A 587 -25.06 -32.46 -8.08
N GLY A 588 -25.42 -31.60 -9.05
CA GLY A 588 -25.02 -31.72 -10.46
C GLY A 588 -23.54 -31.46 -10.76
N GLY A 589 -22.73 -31.12 -9.74
CA GLY A 589 -21.32 -30.78 -9.91
C GLY A 589 -21.07 -29.32 -10.26
N TYR A 590 -19.83 -28.88 -10.11
CA TYR A 590 -19.40 -27.54 -10.46
C TYR A 590 -19.07 -27.48 -11.96
N PRO A 591 -19.70 -26.60 -12.76
CA PRO A 591 -19.41 -26.49 -14.20
C PRO A 591 -18.07 -25.77 -14.37
N LEU A 592 -16.99 -26.44 -14.78
CA LEU A 592 -15.66 -25.82 -14.78
C LEU A 592 -15.36 -25.06 -16.07
N LEU A 593 -14.72 -23.89 -15.95
CA LEU A 593 -14.26 -23.11 -17.09
C LEU A 593 -13.26 -23.91 -17.93
N SER A 594 -12.31 -24.58 -17.26
CA SER A 594 -11.31 -25.45 -17.91
C SER A 594 -11.91 -26.63 -18.71
N GLU A 595 -13.18 -26.96 -18.49
CA GLU A 595 -13.93 -28.02 -19.22
C GLU A 595 -15.00 -27.44 -20.15
N GLY A 596 -15.04 -26.12 -20.35
CA GLY A 596 -16.06 -25.44 -21.15
C GLY A 596 -17.46 -25.44 -20.52
N GLY A 597 -17.56 -25.69 -19.20
CA GLY A 597 -18.80 -25.63 -18.45
C GLY A 597 -19.11 -24.21 -18.00
N TYR A 598 -20.33 -23.73 -18.27
CA TYR A 598 -20.81 -22.38 -17.91
C TYR A 598 -21.99 -22.43 -16.96
N PHE A 599 -22.10 -21.45 -16.05
CA PHE A 599 -23.32 -21.27 -15.26
C PHE A 599 -24.46 -20.77 -16.16
N LYS A 600 -25.71 -21.04 -15.77
CA LYS A 600 -26.88 -20.56 -16.52
C LYS A 600 -26.88 -19.02 -16.54
N GLY A 601 -26.76 -18.45 -17.74
CA GLY A 601 -26.71 -16.99 -17.95
C GLY A 601 -25.30 -16.40 -18.01
N GLU A 602 -24.25 -17.22 -17.88
CA GLU A 602 -22.88 -16.80 -18.13
C GLU A 602 -22.60 -16.85 -19.63
N GLU A 603 -22.29 -15.70 -20.23
CA GLU A 603 -21.93 -15.61 -21.64
C GLU A 603 -20.50 -16.10 -21.87
N ARG A 604 -20.31 -16.93 -22.90
CA ARG A 604 -18.99 -17.36 -23.34
C ARG A 604 -18.23 -16.15 -23.90
N ARG A 605 -17.02 -15.91 -23.42
CA ARG A 605 -16.16 -14.84 -23.97
C ARG A 605 -15.94 -15.07 -25.47
N ALA A 606 -16.06 -14.00 -26.25
CA ALA A 606 -15.87 -14.03 -27.71
C ALA A 606 -14.46 -14.50 -28.13
N ASP A 607 -13.48 -14.35 -27.25
CA ASP A 607 -12.08 -14.73 -27.50
C ASP A 607 -11.81 -16.24 -27.35
N ASP A 608 -12.73 -17.01 -26.76
CA ASP A 608 -12.59 -18.47 -26.54
C ASP A 608 -13.03 -19.31 -27.76
N GLN A 609 -12.77 -18.85 -28.99
CA GLN A 609 -13.03 -19.68 -30.17
C GLN A 609 -12.14 -20.93 -30.12
N VAL A 610 -12.77 -22.08 -29.88
CA VAL A 610 -12.16 -23.39 -30.10
C VAL A 610 -11.66 -23.39 -31.54
N PRO A 611 -10.38 -23.71 -31.80
CA PRO A 611 -9.88 -23.80 -33.17
C PRO A 611 -10.76 -24.76 -33.95
N THR A 612 -11.54 -24.23 -34.89
CA THR A 612 -12.26 -25.05 -35.86
C THR A 612 -11.20 -25.87 -36.59
N GLU A 613 -11.21 -27.18 -36.38
CA GLU A 613 -10.35 -28.11 -37.08
C GLU A 613 -10.50 -27.83 -38.58
N PRO A 614 -9.43 -27.39 -39.27
CA PRO A 614 -9.55 -26.96 -40.65
C PRO A 614 -9.97 -28.17 -41.50
N ALA A 615 -11.06 -28.00 -42.26
CA ALA A 615 -11.52 -28.98 -43.21
C ALA A 615 -10.34 -29.42 -44.11
N PRO A 616 -10.19 -30.73 -44.40
CA PRO A 616 -9.07 -31.24 -45.15
C PRO A 616 -9.01 -30.56 -46.52
N ALA A 617 -7.93 -29.80 -46.75
CA ALA A 617 -7.69 -29.16 -48.03
C ALA A 617 -7.54 -30.22 -49.13
N PRO A 618 -8.20 -30.06 -50.29
CA PRO A 618 -8.00 -30.97 -51.42
C PRO A 618 -6.56 -30.90 -51.90
N ALA A 619 -5.99 -32.08 -52.17
CA ALA A 619 -4.62 -32.26 -52.61
C ALA A 619 -4.32 -31.44 -53.87
N ALA A 620 -3.52 -30.39 -53.72
CA ALA A 620 -3.00 -29.62 -54.84
C ALA A 620 -1.80 -30.38 -55.44
N THR A 621 -1.97 -30.83 -56.67
CA THR A 621 -0.94 -31.43 -57.51
C THR A 621 0.16 -30.41 -57.80
N VAL A 622 1.38 -30.73 -57.39
CA VAL A 622 2.59 -29.94 -57.70
C VAL A 622 3.03 -30.24 -59.14
N PRO A 623 3.14 -29.25 -60.04
CA PRO A 623 3.82 -29.45 -61.31
C PRO A 623 5.34 -29.33 -61.12
N ALA A 624 6.05 -30.26 -61.76
CA ALA A 624 7.50 -30.41 -61.72
C ALA A 624 8.23 -29.17 -62.25
N ALA A 625 9.16 -28.65 -61.44
CA ALA A 625 10.10 -27.61 -61.84
C ALA A 625 11.41 -28.22 -62.35
N ALA A 626 11.90 -27.65 -63.46
CA ALA A 626 13.10 -28.01 -64.22
C ALA A 626 14.43 -27.82 -63.45
N PRO A 627 15.53 -28.48 -63.87
CA PRO A 627 16.77 -28.50 -63.12
C PRO A 627 17.58 -27.21 -63.30
N VAL A 628 18.08 -26.66 -62.19
CA VAL A 628 19.01 -25.52 -62.15
C VAL A 628 20.45 -26.05 -62.07
N PRO A 629 21.40 -25.52 -62.85
CA PRO A 629 22.77 -26.03 -62.92
C PRO A 629 23.60 -25.60 -61.70
N THR A 630 24.37 -26.56 -61.19
CA THR A 630 25.43 -26.39 -60.20
C THR A 630 26.68 -25.76 -60.80
N THR A 631 27.05 -24.57 -60.35
CA THR A 631 28.45 -24.11 -60.33
C THR A 631 28.66 -23.15 -59.15
N PRO A 632 29.67 -23.35 -58.28
CA PRO A 632 29.88 -22.49 -57.12
C PRO A 632 30.89 -21.38 -57.43
N PRO A 633 30.71 -20.15 -56.92
CA PRO A 633 31.83 -19.23 -56.77
C PRO A 633 32.24 -19.10 -55.30
N ALA A 634 33.53 -19.42 -55.11
CA ALA A 634 34.52 -18.75 -54.26
C ALA A 634 34.04 -17.99 -53.02
N ARG A 635 34.44 -18.54 -51.86
CA ARG A 635 34.56 -17.84 -50.58
C ARG A 635 35.56 -16.68 -50.70
N THR A 636 35.09 -15.47 -50.47
CA THR A 636 35.89 -14.38 -49.91
C THR A 636 35.59 -14.25 -48.42
N ASP A 637 36.66 -14.18 -47.64
CA ASP A 637 36.69 -14.12 -46.19
C ASP A 637 35.88 -12.95 -45.61
N GLN A 638 34.96 -13.26 -44.70
CA GLN A 638 34.47 -12.32 -43.69
C GLN A 638 34.60 -12.94 -42.28
N PRO A 639 35.29 -12.28 -41.34
CA PRO A 639 35.62 -12.82 -40.03
C PRO A 639 34.57 -12.40 -38.99
N LEU A 640 33.40 -13.04 -38.91
CA LEU A 640 32.39 -12.68 -37.89
C LEU A 640 31.62 -13.85 -37.25
N LEU A 641 32.22 -15.05 -37.17
CA LEU A 641 31.62 -16.17 -36.42
C LEU A 641 32.62 -16.86 -35.48
N ARG A 642 33.30 -16.08 -34.65
CA ARG A 642 34.10 -16.58 -33.51
C ARG A 642 33.94 -15.75 -32.23
N ARG A 643 32.72 -15.27 -31.94
CA ARG A 643 32.39 -14.51 -30.72
C ARG A 643 31.20 -15.04 -29.90
N LEU A 644 30.75 -16.28 -30.12
CA LEU A 644 29.66 -16.87 -29.32
C LEU A 644 30.13 -17.87 -28.24
N PHE A 645 31.44 -18.13 -28.14
CA PHE A 645 32.00 -18.96 -27.07
C PHE A 645 33.33 -18.37 -26.59
N ALA A 646 33.25 -17.33 -25.74
CA ALA A 646 34.38 -16.82 -24.96
C ALA A 646 34.05 -16.86 -23.46
N PRO A 647 35.06 -16.96 -22.56
CA PRO A 647 34.88 -17.33 -21.17
C PRO A 647 34.22 -16.24 -20.31
N ARG A 648 33.69 -16.63 -19.14
CA ARG A 648 33.04 -15.81 -18.11
C ARG A 648 33.88 -14.66 -17.51
N SER A 649 35.07 -14.36 -18.03
CA SER A 649 35.98 -13.32 -17.51
C SER A 649 35.78 -11.92 -18.11
N ALA A 650 34.86 -11.72 -19.05
CA ALA A 650 34.65 -10.42 -19.70
C ALA A 650 33.45 -9.61 -19.14
N ARG A 651 33.16 -9.72 -17.84
CA ARG A 651 32.15 -8.88 -17.15
C ARG A 651 32.80 -7.92 -16.16
N GLU A 652 34.02 -7.46 -16.43
CA GLU A 652 34.64 -6.36 -15.71
C GLU A 652 34.43 -5.04 -16.46
N GLN A 653 34.16 -4.00 -15.66
CA GLN A 653 34.05 -2.58 -16.00
C GLN A 653 32.74 -2.14 -16.67
N ARG A 654 31.65 -2.22 -15.88
CA ARG A 654 30.81 -1.02 -15.77
C ARG A 654 31.65 0.04 -15.06
N SER A 655 31.72 1.24 -15.64
CA SER A 655 32.46 2.39 -15.12
C SER A 655 32.10 2.62 -13.65
N ALA A 656 33.13 2.71 -12.81
CA ALA A 656 33.04 2.94 -11.36
C ALA A 656 32.51 4.34 -11.00
N ASP A 657 32.23 5.19 -12.00
CA ASP A 657 31.93 6.60 -11.82
C ASP A 657 30.44 6.92 -11.55
N VAL A 658 29.52 5.95 -11.66
CA VAL A 658 28.08 6.16 -11.34
C VAL A 658 27.74 5.77 -9.88
N VAL A 659 28.71 5.30 -9.08
CA VAL A 659 28.49 4.86 -7.68
C VAL A 659 28.98 5.90 -6.65
N ARG A 660 29.55 7.03 -7.09
CA ARG A 660 30.08 8.07 -6.19
C ARG A 660 29.03 9.14 -5.82
N ALA A 661 27.98 8.72 -5.13
CA ALA A 661 27.21 9.56 -4.20
C ALA A 661 26.35 8.71 -3.24
N VAL A 662 26.78 7.49 -2.89
CA VAL A 662 26.07 6.70 -1.87
C VAL A 662 26.52 7.18 -0.50
N ILE A 663 25.68 7.99 0.14
CA ILE A 663 25.86 8.46 1.52
C ILE A 663 25.92 7.23 2.44
N ARG A 664 27.11 6.93 2.97
CA ARG A 664 27.29 5.96 4.06
C ARG A 664 27.11 6.72 5.37
N ARG A 665 25.93 6.62 6.00
CA ARG A 665 25.69 7.24 7.31
C ARG A 665 26.19 6.35 8.46
N PRO A 666 26.79 6.93 9.51
CA PRO A 666 27.34 6.18 10.64
C PRO A 666 26.26 5.50 11.47
N GLN A 667 26.66 4.42 12.13
CA GLN A 667 25.81 3.50 12.88
C GLN A 667 25.44 4.07 14.26
N ARG A 668 24.19 3.89 14.70
CA ARG A 668 23.79 4.09 16.11
C ARG A 668 23.85 2.74 16.83
N ILE A 669 24.53 2.70 17.97
CA ILE A 669 24.57 1.54 18.88
C ILE A 669 23.33 1.62 19.79
N LEU A 670 22.63 0.49 19.97
CA LEU A 670 21.52 0.39 20.92
C LEU A 670 21.97 0.80 22.32
N THR A 671 21.26 1.74 22.93
CA THR A 671 21.51 2.11 24.33
C THR A 671 21.18 0.93 25.25
N PRO A 672 21.69 0.89 26.49
CA PRO A 672 21.32 -0.14 27.46
C PRO A 672 19.80 -0.26 27.66
N GLU A 673 19.06 0.86 27.68
CA GLU A 673 17.60 0.90 27.86
C GLU A 673 16.86 0.34 26.65
N GLU A 674 17.37 0.62 25.45
CA GLU A 674 16.86 0.03 24.21
C GLU A 674 17.10 -1.48 24.15
N ARG A 675 18.25 -1.94 24.66
CA ARG A 675 18.51 -3.37 24.81
C ARG A 675 17.57 -4.01 25.83
N GLU A 676 17.27 -3.33 26.94
CA GLU A 676 16.30 -3.78 27.94
C GLU A 676 14.90 -3.93 27.30
N ARG A 677 14.44 -2.92 26.57
CA ARG A 677 13.16 -2.95 25.82
C ARG A 677 13.06 -4.09 24.81
N VAL A 678 14.13 -4.35 24.06
CA VAL A 678 14.17 -5.49 23.12
C VAL A 678 14.15 -6.81 23.88
N ARG A 679 14.74 -6.86 25.07
CA ARG A 679 14.80 -8.05 25.95
C ARG A 679 13.46 -8.35 26.62
N ASP A 680 12.69 -7.31 26.97
CA ASP A 680 11.34 -7.41 27.56
C ASP A 680 10.24 -7.73 26.53
N MET A 681 10.59 -7.75 25.24
CA MET A 681 9.65 -8.07 24.17
C MET A 681 9.20 -9.53 24.27
N PRO A 682 7.88 -9.81 24.16
CA PRO A 682 7.39 -11.19 24.09
C PRO A 682 8.10 -11.97 22.98
N LEU A 683 8.55 -13.20 23.28
CA LEU A 683 9.41 -13.98 22.38
C LEU A 683 8.87 -14.10 20.94
N LEU A 684 7.55 -14.23 20.79
CA LEU A 684 6.87 -14.28 19.49
C LEU A 684 6.97 -12.96 18.72
N ASN A 685 6.85 -11.83 19.41
CA ASN A 685 7.02 -10.49 18.82
C ASN A 685 8.50 -10.24 18.51
N LEU A 686 9.43 -10.67 19.37
CA LEU A 686 10.86 -10.59 19.09
C LEU A 686 11.23 -11.41 17.84
N GLN A 687 10.67 -12.61 17.72
CA GLN A 687 10.89 -13.46 16.55
C GLN A 687 10.29 -12.83 15.28
N GLY A 688 9.10 -12.24 15.36
CA GLY A 688 8.51 -11.43 14.28
C GLY A 688 9.38 -10.22 13.91
N ALA A 689 9.86 -9.48 14.91
CA ALA A 689 10.69 -8.30 14.76
C ALA A 689 12.00 -8.62 14.03
N LEU A 690 12.61 -9.73 14.41
CA LEU A 690 13.83 -10.24 13.80
C LEU A 690 13.58 -10.68 12.34
N ILE A 691 12.46 -11.36 12.05
CA ILE A 691 12.09 -11.79 10.68
C ILE A 691 11.95 -10.57 9.76
N MET A 692 11.34 -9.51 10.26
CA MET A 692 11.10 -8.28 9.49
C MET A 692 12.31 -7.32 9.48
N GLY A 693 13.31 -7.56 10.34
CA GLY A 693 14.49 -6.71 10.45
C GLY A 693 14.21 -5.34 11.09
N ILE A 694 13.26 -5.30 12.04
CA ILE A 694 12.81 -4.08 12.76
C ILE A 694 13.28 -4.02 14.22
N THR A 695 14.16 -4.94 14.63
CA THR A 695 14.75 -4.97 15.98
C THR A 695 15.74 -3.85 16.25
N ASP A 696 16.17 -3.12 15.22
CA ASP A 696 17.04 -1.96 15.35
C ASP A 696 16.19 -0.68 15.24
N PRO A 697 16.49 0.38 16.01
CA PRO A 697 15.85 1.68 15.86
C PRO A 697 16.05 2.21 14.45
N VAL A 698 15.06 2.96 13.95
CA VAL A 698 15.05 3.50 12.59
C VAL A 698 16.34 4.29 12.38
N PRO A 699 17.21 3.86 11.46
CA PRO A 699 18.57 4.38 11.35
C PRO A 699 18.71 5.46 10.27
N ASN A 700 17.64 5.65 9.50
CA ASN A 700 17.48 6.74 8.55
C ASN A 700 16.35 7.60 9.09
N ALA A 701 16.43 8.93 8.95
CA ALA A 701 15.23 9.74 9.13
C ALA A 701 14.17 9.17 8.19
N SER A 702 13.04 8.76 8.76
CA SER A 702 11.86 8.45 7.96
C SER A 702 11.65 9.64 7.01
N PRO A 703 11.37 9.41 5.73
CA PRO A 703 11.06 10.50 4.80
C PRO A 703 9.81 11.29 5.25
N MET A 704 9.02 10.70 6.14
CA MET A 704 8.00 11.37 6.94
C MET A 704 8.61 11.76 8.29
N PRO A 705 8.60 13.05 8.67
CA PRO A 705 9.13 13.48 9.96
C PRO A 705 8.36 12.82 11.13
N GLU A 706 9.02 12.64 12.26
CA GLU A 706 8.52 11.80 13.36
C GLU A 706 7.21 12.32 13.95
N ASP A 707 6.97 13.63 13.88
CA ASP A 707 5.71 14.29 14.24
C ASP A 707 4.57 13.92 13.29
N ALA A 708 4.81 13.89 11.99
CA ALA A 708 3.86 13.43 10.99
C ALA A 708 3.64 11.91 11.09
N GLY A 709 4.70 11.14 11.35
CA GLY A 709 4.61 9.71 11.63
C GLY A 709 3.83 9.42 12.92
N ALA A 710 4.04 10.22 13.97
CA ALA A 710 3.27 10.16 15.21
C ALA A 710 1.81 10.55 14.97
N TRP A 711 1.54 11.58 14.17
CA TRP A 711 0.18 11.94 13.78
C TRP A 711 -0.52 10.82 13.01
N VAL A 712 0.16 10.18 12.05
CA VAL A 712 -0.45 9.08 11.31
C VAL A 712 -0.71 7.89 12.23
N ARG A 713 0.23 7.57 13.11
CA ARG A 713 0.06 6.53 14.15
C ARG A 713 -1.13 6.83 15.05
N GLU A 714 -1.28 8.07 15.50
CA GLU A 714 -2.30 8.47 16.46
C GLU A 714 -3.69 8.63 15.82
N TYR A 715 -3.77 9.22 14.62
CA TYR A 715 -5.03 9.69 14.03
C TYR A 715 -5.48 8.94 12.77
N ALA A 716 -4.55 8.39 11.97
CA ALA A 716 -4.89 7.74 10.71
C ALA A 716 -4.88 6.20 10.77
N TRP A 717 -4.06 5.62 11.64
CA TRP A 717 -4.03 4.18 11.80
C TRP A 717 -5.25 3.65 12.57
N PRO A 718 -5.84 2.54 12.11
CA PRO A 718 -6.80 1.81 12.92
C PRO A 718 -6.18 1.34 14.23
N ALA A 719 -6.97 1.21 15.30
CA ALA A 719 -6.50 0.79 16.62
C ALA A 719 -5.70 -0.53 16.60
N HIS A 720 -6.04 -1.48 15.72
CA HIS A 720 -5.29 -2.74 15.61
C HIS A 720 -3.90 -2.58 14.98
N TRP A 721 -3.64 -1.52 14.22
CA TRP A 721 -2.30 -1.17 13.73
C TRP A 721 -1.48 -0.45 14.79
N GLN A 722 -2.12 0.41 15.59
CA GLN A 722 -1.50 1.02 16.78
C GLN A 722 -1.08 -0.06 17.78
N GLU A 723 -1.98 -1.00 18.08
CA GLU A 723 -1.68 -2.14 18.96
C GLU A 723 -0.56 -3.03 18.39
N MET A 724 -0.49 -3.18 17.07
CA MET A 724 0.60 -3.91 16.43
C MET A 724 1.91 -3.14 16.53
N GLU A 725 1.90 -1.83 16.33
CA GLU A 725 3.06 -0.93 16.45
C GLU A 725 3.64 -0.94 17.87
N ASP A 726 2.77 -0.80 18.87
CA ASP A 726 3.13 -0.74 20.30
C ASP A 726 3.77 -2.04 20.81
N ARG A 727 3.51 -3.16 20.13
CA ARG A 727 4.12 -4.47 20.44
C ARG A 727 5.59 -4.56 20.03
N TYR A 728 6.11 -3.58 19.28
CA TYR A 728 7.51 -3.53 18.84
C TYR A 728 8.18 -2.26 19.39
N PRO A 729 9.36 -2.37 20.04
CA PRO A 729 9.97 -1.27 20.79
C PRO A 729 10.36 -0.05 19.96
N PHE A 730 10.39 -0.21 18.63
CA PHE A 730 10.75 0.83 17.67
C PHE A 730 9.71 0.94 16.56
N GLY A 731 8.47 0.49 16.80
CA GLY A 731 7.43 0.43 15.78
C GLY A 731 7.50 -0.81 14.87
N PHE A 732 6.33 -1.28 14.43
CA PHE A 732 6.10 -2.40 13.53
C PHE A 732 6.23 -2.00 12.06
N HIS A 733 5.58 -0.91 11.67
CA HIS A 733 5.57 -0.45 10.29
C HIS A 733 6.78 0.46 10.02
N ARG A 734 7.63 -0.02 9.12
CA ARG A 734 8.67 0.78 8.48
C ARG A 734 8.05 1.38 7.23
N TRP A 735 8.23 2.68 7.03
CA TRP A 735 7.68 3.40 5.89
C TRP A 735 8.36 3.02 4.59
N SER A 736 9.55 2.43 4.68
CA SER A 736 10.34 2.06 3.51
C SER A 736 11.31 0.90 3.80
N THR A 737 11.61 0.08 2.80
CA THR A 737 12.54 -1.06 2.91
C THR A 737 13.98 -0.69 3.31
N CYS A 738 14.38 0.56 3.15
CA CYS A 738 15.71 1.11 3.45
C CYS A 738 15.85 1.50 4.92
N GLU A 739 14.75 1.48 5.66
CA GLU A 739 14.75 1.51 7.12
C GLU A 739 14.95 0.12 7.74
N ARG A 740 15.03 -0.95 6.93
CA ARG A 740 15.32 -2.29 7.43
C ARG A 740 16.74 -2.36 8.01
N GLY A 741 16.87 -3.06 9.13
CA GLY A 741 18.12 -3.29 9.84
C GLY A 741 18.97 -4.39 9.23
N THR A 742 19.55 -5.24 10.08
CA THR A 742 20.25 -6.44 9.65
C THR A 742 19.27 -7.46 9.04
N CYS A 743 19.62 -8.10 7.92
CA CYS A 743 18.75 -9.12 7.31
C CYS A 743 18.58 -10.31 8.26
N TRP A 744 17.38 -10.91 8.27
CA TRP A 744 17.05 -12.10 9.06
C TRP A 744 18.09 -13.23 8.96
N ASN A 745 18.62 -13.48 7.76
CA ASN A 745 19.66 -14.49 7.56
C ASN A 745 20.92 -14.18 8.37
N CYS A 746 21.36 -12.93 8.38
CA CYS A 746 22.52 -12.52 9.18
C CYS A 746 22.22 -12.46 10.67
N LEU A 747 21.02 -12.03 11.08
CA LEU A 747 20.61 -12.05 12.49
C LEU A 747 20.62 -13.47 13.07
N ASN A 748 20.29 -14.48 12.25
CA ASN A 748 20.37 -15.89 12.63
C ASN A 748 21.79 -16.49 12.49
N GLY A 749 22.83 -15.68 12.30
CA GLY A 749 24.20 -16.15 12.10
C GLY A 749 24.45 -16.84 10.75
N ARG A 750 23.48 -16.80 9.82
CA ARG A 750 23.54 -17.39 8.47
C ARG A 750 24.04 -16.38 7.44
N CYS A 751 25.23 -15.84 7.67
CA CYS A 751 25.92 -14.92 6.76
C CYS A 751 26.21 -15.53 5.38
N ASP A 752 26.19 -16.87 5.26
CA ASP A 752 26.32 -17.61 4.00
C ASP A 752 25.18 -17.33 3.01
N ILE A 753 24.01 -16.93 3.52
CA ILE A 753 22.80 -16.63 2.74
C ILE A 753 22.32 -15.19 2.96
N CYS A 754 23.24 -14.27 3.28
CA CYS A 754 22.91 -12.84 3.36
C CYS A 754 22.18 -12.37 2.10
N VAL A 755 21.05 -11.67 2.27
CA VAL A 755 20.19 -11.20 1.16
C VAL A 755 20.97 -10.36 0.15
N HIS A 756 21.86 -9.46 0.60
CA HIS A 756 22.70 -8.69 -0.34
C HIS A 756 23.74 -9.50 -1.07
N ARG A 757 24.25 -10.56 -0.44
CA ARG A 757 25.19 -11.46 -1.11
C ARG A 757 24.49 -12.30 -2.16
N GLN A 758 23.23 -12.70 -1.92
CA GLN A 758 22.40 -13.38 -2.90
C GLN A 758 22.06 -12.46 -4.09
N ASN A 759 21.77 -11.19 -3.81
CA ASN A 759 21.43 -10.21 -4.83
C ASN A 759 22.66 -9.62 -5.56
N GLY A 760 23.88 -9.87 -5.07
CA GLY A 760 25.12 -9.35 -5.64
C GLY A 760 25.27 -7.83 -5.51
N GLY A 761 24.61 -7.22 -4.53
CA GLY A 761 24.50 -5.77 -4.37
C GLY A 761 23.41 -5.39 -3.36
N PRO A 762 23.15 -4.08 -3.17
CA PRO A 762 22.07 -3.62 -2.31
C PRO A 762 20.72 -4.10 -2.83
N SER A 763 19.75 -4.21 -1.92
CA SER A 763 18.38 -4.47 -2.31
C SER A 763 17.76 -3.15 -2.68
N VAL A 764 17.25 -3.06 -3.90
CA VAL A 764 16.60 -1.86 -4.42
C VAL A 764 15.12 -2.19 -4.51
N ASP A 765 14.33 -1.54 -3.67
CA ASP A 765 12.87 -1.64 -3.69
C ASP A 765 12.29 -0.63 -4.70
N GLY A 766 11.16 -0.98 -5.30
CA GLY A 766 10.40 -0.13 -6.22
C GLY A 766 9.78 1.10 -5.55
N ASN A 767 9.94 1.24 -4.23
CA ASN A 767 9.53 2.40 -3.45
C ASN A 767 8.02 2.68 -3.55
N ARG A 768 7.25 1.60 -3.50
CA ARG A 768 5.79 1.61 -3.62
C ARG A 768 5.22 0.75 -2.51
N GLU A 769 4.56 1.40 -1.58
CA GLU A 769 3.75 0.77 -0.55
C GLU A 769 2.27 1.09 -0.81
N TRP A 770 1.37 0.51 -0.03
CA TRP A 770 -0.06 0.69 -0.22
C TRP A 770 -0.70 1.09 1.11
N VAL A 771 -1.37 2.24 1.14
CA VAL A 771 -2.23 2.64 2.25
C VAL A 771 -3.50 1.82 2.15
N THR A 772 -3.80 1.07 3.19
CA THR A 772 -5.07 0.36 3.35
C THR A 772 -5.95 1.08 4.36
N ASN A 773 -7.25 1.17 4.09
CA ASN A 773 -8.19 1.75 5.05
C ASN A 773 -8.50 0.79 6.20
N HIS A 774 -9.36 1.22 7.13
CA HIS A 774 -9.84 0.41 8.26
C HIS A 774 -10.53 -0.92 7.87
N GLN A 775 -10.81 -1.15 6.58
CA GLN A 775 -11.38 -2.40 6.04
C GLN A 775 -10.31 -3.28 5.36
N GLY A 776 -9.03 -2.93 5.44
CA GLY A 776 -7.94 -3.61 4.73
C GLY A 776 -7.95 -3.38 3.21
N ARG A 777 -8.74 -2.43 2.70
CA ARG A 777 -8.80 -2.13 1.27
C ARG A 777 -7.75 -1.10 0.92
N THR A 778 -6.96 -1.38 -0.11
CA THR A 778 -5.99 -0.44 -0.65
C THR A 778 -6.70 0.81 -1.14
N VAL A 779 -6.44 1.94 -0.50
CA VAL A 779 -7.05 3.24 -0.80
C VAL A 779 -6.07 4.20 -1.46
N ALA A 780 -4.76 4.02 -1.28
CA ALA A 780 -3.75 4.81 -1.98
C ALA A 780 -2.45 4.02 -2.18
N GLU A 781 -1.70 4.34 -3.22
CA GLU A 781 -0.29 3.97 -3.39
C GLU A 781 0.53 5.02 -2.60
N PHE A 782 1.32 4.58 -1.62
CA PHE A 782 2.23 5.41 -0.86
C PHE A 782 3.62 5.29 -1.49
N ILE A 783 4.20 6.42 -1.89
CA ILE A 783 5.59 6.48 -2.34
C ILE A 783 6.38 7.05 -1.17
N PRO A 784 7.20 6.23 -0.47
CA PRO A 784 7.84 6.66 0.77
C PRO A 784 8.76 7.85 0.57
N ARG A 785 9.40 7.99 -0.60
CA ARG A 785 10.24 9.14 -0.91
C ARG A 785 9.50 10.12 -1.82
N PRO A 786 9.40 11.41 -1.46
CA PRO A 786 8.71 12.41 -2.29
C PRO A 786 9.27 12.52 -3.72
N ASP A 787 10.54 12.14 -3.94
CA ASP A 787 11.22 12.22 -5.24
C ASP A 787 11.21 10.90 -6.05
N GLY A 788 10.54 9.84 -5.56
CA GLY A 788 10.46 8.56 -6.26
C GLY A 788 11.77 7.78 -6.35
N GLU A 789 12.83 8.24 -5.68
CA GLU A 789 14.12 7.54 -5.60
C GLU A 789 13.93 6.13 -5.06
N PRO A 790 14.47 5.09 -5.72
CA PRO A 790 14.27 3.74 -5.25
C PRO A 790 14.93 3.57 -3.87
N CYS A 791 14.21 2.92 -2.97
CA CYS A 791 14.68 2.75 -1.61
C CYS A 791 15.73 1.64 -1.58
N VAL A 792 16.99 2.04 -1.33
CA VAL A 792 18.18 1.18 -1.39
C VAL A 792 18.54 0.73 0.01
N TRP A 793 18.31 -0.54 0.31
CA TRP A 793 18.65 -1.15 1.58
C TRP A 793 19.97 -1.93 1.52
N TRP A 794 20.81 -1.78 2.55
CA TRP A 794 22.02 -2.58 2.81
C TRP A 794 21.94 -3.28 4.17
N CYS A 795 22.30 -4.56 4.20
CA CYS A 795 22.21 -5.41 5.36
C CYS A 795 23.45 -5.15 6.17
N ARG A 796 23.23 -4.87 7.43
CA ARG A 796 24.23 -4.30 8.33
C ARG A 796 25.22 -5.31 8.90
N CYS A 797 25.06 -6.60 8.62
CA CYS A 797 26.02 -7.60 9.10
C CYS A 797 27.41 -7.41 8.47
N GLU A 798 28.44 -7.74 9.24
CA GLU A 798 29.87 -7.63 8.88
C GLU A 798 30.31 -8.59 7.77
N CYS A 799 29.40 -9.43 7.26
CA CYS A 799 29.78 -10.41 6.25
C CYS A 799 30.24 -9.74 4.95
N PRO A 800 31.25 -10.31 4.25
CA PRO A 800 31.68 -9.81 2.95
C PRO A 800 30.49 -9.74 1.98
N LYS A 801 30.18 -8.54 1.49
CA LYS A 801 29.09 -8.30 0.52
C LYS A 801 29.52 -8.59 -0.92
N GLY A 802 30.83 -8.52 -1.19
CA GLY A 802 31.44 -8.87 -2.47
C GLY A 802 32.11 -10.25 -2.46
N GLY A 803 32.27 -10.83 -3.65
CA GLY A 803 32.97 -12.11 -3.85
C GLY A 803 32.07 -13.35 -3.87
N PRO A 804 32.60 -14.50 -4.34
CA PRO A 804 31.84 -15.75 -4.43
C PRO A 804 31.34 -16.20 -3.05
N ALA A 805 30.11 -16.74 -2.98
CA ALA A 805 29.55 -17.29 -1.75
C ALA A 805 30.47 -18.38 -1.16
N PRO A 806 30.62 -18.49 0.17
CA PRO A 806 31.43 -19.54 0.77
C PRO A 806 30.78 -20.88 0.43
N ALA A 807 31.59 -21.91 0.19
CA ALA A 807 31.04 -23.24 -0.06
C ALA A 807 30.11 -23.64 1.10
N ARG A 808 28.85 -23.93 0.78
CA ARG A 808 27.84 -24.35 1.75
C ARG A 808 28.42 -25.49 2.59
N PRO A 809 28.39 -25.44 3.93
CA PRO A 809 28.88 -26.54 4.75
C PRO A 809 28.16 -27.81 4.29
N ALA A 810 28.93 -28.83 3.89
CA ALA A 810 28.39 -30.07 3.38
C ALA A 810 27.35 -30.59 4.39
N THR A 811 26.15 -30.87 3.90
CA THR A 811 25.03 -31.32 4.71
C THR A 811 25.53 -32.48 5.57
N LYS A 812 25.63 -32.28 6.90
CA LYS A 812 25.99 -33.37 7.82
C LYS A 812 25.02 -34.50 7.50
N LYS A 813 25.54 -35.61 6.96
CA LYS A 813 24.76 -36.83 6.70
C LYS A 813 24.00 -37.11 7.98
N LYS A 814 22.67 -37.03 7.90
CA LYS A 814 21.77 -37.40 8.98
C LYS A 814 22.25 -38.76 9.47
N PRO A 815 22.65 -38.92 10.75
CA PRO A 815 23.10 -40.21 11.24
C PRO A 815 22.00 -41.21 10.92
N VAL A 816 22.38 -42.25 10.17
CA VAL A 816 21.49 -43.36 9.84
C VAL A 816 20.95 -43.85 11.17
N ARG A 817 19.64 -43.72 11.36
CA ARG A 817 18.93 -44.21 12.55
C ARG A 817 19.33 -45.66 12.70
N ALA A 818 20.10 -45.96 13.75
CA ALA A 818 20.45 -47.33 14.11
C ALA A 818 19.17 -48.15 14.10
N GLY A 819 19.22 -49.27 13.36
CA GLY A 819 18.05 -50.10 13.10
C GLY A 819 17.32 -50.43 14.38
N SER A 820 15.99 -50.37 14.32
CA SER A 820 15.14 -50.99 15.33
C SER A 820 15.64 -52.42 15.56
N PRO A 821 15.89 -52.83 16.81
CA PRO A 821 16.26 -54.21 17.08
C PRO A 821 15.12 -55.12 16.60
N ALA A 822 15.53 -56.21 15.95
CA ALA A 822 14.65 -57.24 15.42
C ALA A 822 13.70 -57.73 16.51
N ALA A 823 12.42 -57.86 16.14
CA ALA A 823 11.42 -58.53 16.95
C ALA A 823 11.87 -59.98 17.19
N GLU A 824 12.16 -60.32 18.43
CA GLU A 824 12.26 -61.71 18.89
C GLU A 824 10.87 -62.37 18.82
N PRO A 825 10.79 -63.64 18.39
CA PRO A 825 9.53 -64.34 18.24
C PRO A 825 8.94 -64.70 19.61
N ALA A 826 7.64 -64.49 19.74
CA ALA A 826 6.84 -64.78 20.92
C ALA A 826 6.99 -66.24 21.40
N PRO A 827 7.15 -66.50 22.71
CA PRO A 827 6.95 -67.82 23.25
C PRO A 827 5.46 -68.10 23.47
N ALA A 828 5.10 -69.36 23.22
CA ALA A 828 3.77 -69.91 23.27
C ALA A 828 3.08 -69.79 24.64
N ARG A 829 1.76 -69.61 24.59
CA ARG A 829 0.83 -69.71 25.72
C ARG A 829 0.96 -71.05 26.46
N ALA A 830 1.03 -70.99 27.79
CA ALA A 830 0.58 -72.06 28.66
C ALA A 830 -0.14 -71.49 29.91
N ALA A 831 -1.42 -71.87 30.01
CA ALA A 831 -2.29 -72.09 31.16
C ALA A 831 -2.18 -71.26 32.47
N ALA A 832 -3.28 -70.56 32.75
CA ALA A 832 -4.09 -70.57 33.98
C ALA A 832 -3.42 -70.37 35.36
N THR A 833 -3.80 -69.31 36.09
CA THR A 833 -4.77 -69.36 37.21
C THR A 833 -4.96 -67.97 37.86
N ALA A 834 -6.07 -67.83 38.58
CA ALA A 834 -6.71 -66.62 39.07
C ALA A 834 -6.00 -65.90 40.25
N ARG A 835 -6.15 -64.56 40.32
CA ARG A 835 -6.72 -63.81 41.47
C ARG A 835 -6.77 -62.30 41.19
N ALA A 836 -7.79 -61.65 41.76
CA ALA A 836 -8.09 -60.22 41.69
C ALA A 836 -7.46 -59.47 42.91
N PRO A 837 -7.78 -58.19 43.22
CA PRO A 837 -6.85 -57.05 43.11
C PRO A 837 -6.52 -56.36 44.45
N GLU A 838 -5.34 -55.75 44.57
CA GLU A 838 -4.99 -54.73 45.58
C GLU A 838 -4.04 -53.74 44.89
N ALA A 839 -4.41 -52.47 44.69
CA ALA A 839 -4.54 -51.35 45.63
C ALA A 839 -3.20 -50.67 45.98
N ASP A 840 -3.19 -49.37 45.68
CA ASP A 840 -2.40 -48.25 46.25
C ASP A 840 -0.98 -47.88 45.78
N ALA A 841 -0.91 -46.58 45.44
CA ALA A 841 0.16 -45.61 45.63
C ALA A 841 1.49 -45.88 44.89
N VAL A 842 2.02 -44.97 44.07
CA VAL A 842 2.36 -43.59 44.43
C VAL A 842 2.31 -42.72 43.17
N GLN A 843 1.35 -41.81 43.14
CA GLN A 843 1.30 -40.66 42.24
C GLN A 843 1.66 -39.43 43.10
N ALA A 844 2.95 -39.13 43.20
CA ALA A 844 3.44 -37.93 43.87
C ALA A 844 4.89 -37.63 43.45
N ALA A 845 5.05 -37.00 42.29
CA ALA A 845 6.22 -36.16 41.99
C ALA A 845 5.88 -35.20 40.84
N LEU A 846 4.86 -34.37 41.07
CA LEU A 846 4.78 -33.03 40.51
C LEU A 846 5.30 -32.09 41.60
N TRP A 847 6.57 -31.70 41.48
CA TRP A 847 7.11 -30.40 41.86
C TRP A 847 8.02 -29.97 40.71
#